data_AF-A0A3D4GV48-F1
#
_entry.id   AF-A0A3D4GV48-F1
#
_cell.length_a   1.000
_cell.length_b   1.000
_cell.length_c   1.000
_cell.angle_alpha   90.00
_cell.angle_beta   90.00
_cell.angle_gamma   90.00
#
_symmetry.space_group_name_H-M   'P 1'
#
loop_
_entity.id
_entity.type
_entity.pdbx_description
1 polymer ?
#
loop_
_entity_poly.entity_id
_entity_poly.type
_entity_poly.pdbx_seq_one_letter_code
_entity_poly.pdbx_strand_id
1 'polypeptide(L)'
;VGALAEAMDLLWNEKDEKGRLFISDTDRETVVRDLICEALFTFTHWEGINNKVAGCRVGEVAFGRFLGLPKYVHKGVDGFEPYLKGFFKFDGSTAEGASYYQYAVTNVRKLPEVARGYTDPPSYRRKDRFDNLDLYESEGAYDRVLKARMLMTLPDGRHPVTADAIKCGPGWPEPAWLHNVGLVRLGKAFASFVWLDSGDEFAFFNRPARLKSASPPQVEDRFFPGWLQAIFNTGYERMFQGDLSGTATFLMNFYEPEGHDHPDALNIAMFAEGVEVLSDLGYIGDHPLNASIRSTLKHNLVVIDEQEQLLRGVRPPGNLRLIGVSPDVKVIQADCAAYAEAENYSRSVVMVHRGKGPAYLVDCFRVKGGKTHDYAIHGEGRMSHFPADAKSRAIPLKKRSGPMGKDIEQLQVGEPDGVWSATWTEEEMTMRMQMLSPVDEVIVGEGPRQRTPAEIGARGDYLFGRCHEDGAGNSFVTVIDHYRHHPEIAEVASLSLPDRIEGAAAVKVTRHGGSDVVIQSNSMVDGTFGDVEFAGKVAVFSRERSKRLSLFMVEGNRFESNELSVTLDGGSVEGEVASFEGSTFQSDGTISNGSALVGQFVQVEDPQQGCWTGYRIKSVQGKQIVVRDFAFNGGTQYIIPKVFRLEQVSDNTFNISSTTKSGVRIKCRFKRAVLERKGKRISTLKTRTKQGVLSFELEAQRPDDVLLRLL
;
A
#
# COMPACT_ATOMS: atom_id res chain seq x y z
N VAL A 1 -19.65 24.23 16.68
CA VAL A 1 -21.08 23.81 16.54
C VAL A 1 -21.44 22.67 17.48
N GLY A 2 -20.79 21.50 17.39
CA GLY A 2 -21.12 20.35 18.27
C GLY A 2 -21.16 20.68 19.78
N ALA A 3 -20.12 21.34 20.30
CA ALA A 3 -20.06 21.73 21.72
C ALA A 3 -21.18 22.70 22.14
N LEU A 4 -21.63 23.58 21.23
CA LEU A 4 -22.72 24.50 21.51
C LEU A 4 -24.06 23.76 21.56
N ALA A 5 -24.31 22.86 20.61
CA ALA A 5 -25.53 22.05 20.60
C ALA A 5 -25.62 21.12 21.83
N GLU A 6 -24.50 20.50 22.23
CA GLU A 6 -24.42 19.67 23.45
C GLU A 6 -24.66 20.51 24.71
N ALA A 7 -24.01 21.68 24.83
CA ALA A 7 -24.24 22.58 25.96
C ALA A 7 -25.70 23.04 26.04
N MET A 8 -26.31 23.32 24.90
CA MET A 8 -27.73 23.67 24.83
C MET A 8 -28.60 22.50 25.27
N ASP A 9 -28.41 21.30 24.75
CA ASP A 9 -29.19 20.12 25.14
C ASP A 9 -29.13 19.86 26.66
N LEU A 10 -27.94 19.99 27.25
CA LEU A 10 -27.71 19.79 28.68
C LEU A 10 -28.26 20.90 29.57
N LEU A 11 -28.31 22.16 29.11
CA LEU A 11 -28.65 23.30 29.97
C LEU A 11 -30.02 23.91 29.67
N TRP A 12 -30.62 23.60 28.52
CA TRP A 12 -31.78 24.36 28.04
C TRP A 12 -32.89 24.36 29.05
N ASN A 13 -33.25 23.19 29.58
CA ASN A 13 -34.37 22.99 30.50
C ASN A 13 -33.95 22.87 31.97
N GLU A 14 -32.65 22.90 32.26
CA GLU A 14 -32.14 22.71 33.60
C GLU A 14 -32.45 23.90 34.49
N LYS A 15 -32.65 23.59 35.77
CA LYS A 15 -33.01 24.56 36.79
C LYS A 15 -32.02 24.53 37.94
N ASP A 16 -31.76 25.70 38.51
CA ASP A 16 -30.98 25.81 39.73
C ASP A 16 -31.75 25.24 40.94
N GLU A 17 -31.10 25.19 42.11
CA GLU A 17 -31.69 24.70 43.37
C GLU A 17 -32.96 25.47 43.79
N LYS A 18 -33.20 26.65 43.21
CA LYS A 18 -34.38 27.49 43.46
C LYS A 18 -35.46 27.34 42.39
N GLY A 19 -35.29 26.41 41.45
CA GLY A 19 -36.24 26.14 40.37
C GLY A 19 -36.21 27.16 39.22
N ARG A 20 -35.20 28.03 39.17
CA ARG A 20 -35.02 29.01 38.07
C ARG A 20 -34.23 28.36 36.94
N LEU A 21 -34.63 28.61 35.70
CA LEU A 21 -33.89 28.12 34.55
C LEU A 21 -32.46 28.66 34.56
N PHE A 22 -31.49 27.80 34.20
CA PHE A 22 -30.10 28.22 34.03
C PHE A 22 -29.93 29.24 32.90
N ILE A 23 -30.73 29.12 31.84
CA ILE A 23 -30.81 30.06 30.74
C ILE A 23 -32.18 30.73 30.82
N SER A 24 -32.20 32.04 31.12
CA SER A 24 -33.46 32.79 31.22
C SER A 24 -34.19 32.81 29.87
N ASP A 25 -35.51 33.03 29.86
CA ASP A 25 -36.26 33.07 28.61
C ASP A 25 -35.77 34.18 27.66
N THR A 26 -35.35 35.33 28.21
CA THR A 26 -34.73 36.41 27.44
C THR A 26 -33.39 36.00 26.82
N ASP A 27 -32.56 35.26 27.56
CA ASP A 27 -31.29 34.74 27.04
C ASP A 27 -31.53 33.65 26.00
N ARG A 28 -32.53 32.79 26.17
CA ARG A 28 -32.92 31.78 25.18
C ARG A 28 -33.32 32.42 23.86
N GLU A 29 -34.14 33.47 23.87
CA GLU A 29 -34.50 34.22 22.66
C GLU A 29 -33.27 34.80 21.97
N THR A 30 -32.35 35.39 22.76
CA THR A 30 -31.10 35.95 22.26
C THR A 30 -30.22 34.87 21.62
N VAL A 31 -30.06 33.71 22.26
CA VAL A 31 -29.29 32.59 21.74
C VAL A 31 -29.91 32.05 20.44
N VAL A 32 -31.23 31.88 20.38
CA VAL A 32 -31.89 31.42 19.15
C VAL A 32 -31.71 32.43 18.02
N ARG A 33 -32.01 33.72 18.28
CA ARG A 33 -31.99 34.78 17.28
C ARG A 33 -30.57 35.08 16.79
N ASP A 34 -29.66 35.39 17.70
CA ASP A 34 -28.37 36.00 17.35
C ASP A 34 -27.27 34.96 17.08
N LEU A 35 -27.45 33.73 17.58
CA LEU A 35 -26.45 32.68 17.45
C LEU A 35 -26.92 31.54 16.53
N ILE A 36 -28.08 30.92 16.81
CA ILE A 36 -28.52 29.75 16.03
C ILE A 36 -29.04 30.15 14.66
N CYS A 37 -29.92 31.14 14.55
CA CYS A 37 -30.48 31.56 13.28
C CYS A 37 -29.40 32.10 12.34
N GLU A 38 -28.47 32.91 12.85
CA GLU A 38 -27.31 33.40 12.09
C GLU A 38 -26.38 32.27 11.65
N ALA A 39 -26.14 31.28 12.52
CA ALA A 39 -25.36 30.09 12.18
C ALA A 39 -26.05 29.29 11.07
N LEU A 40 -27.34 28.98 11.20
CA LEU A 40 -28.12 28.27 10.19
C LEU A 40 -28.19 29.05 8.86
N PHE A 41 -28.33 30.37 8.91
CA PHE A 41 -28.25 31.22 7.73
C PHE A 41 -26.90 31.03 7.03
N THR A 42 -25.79 31.12 7.75
CA THR A 42 -24.45 30.95 7.19
C THR A 42 -24.24 29.54 6.63
N PHE A 43 -24.62 28.49 7.36
CA PHE A 43 -24.42 27.10 6.96
C PHE A 43 -25.20 26.75 5.70
N THR A 44 -26.44 27.23 5.61
CA THR A 44 -27.32 26.89 4.49
C THR A 44 -26.94 27.55 3.18
N HIS A 45 -26.20 28.66 3.20
CA HIS A 45 -25.73 29.32 1.98
C HIS A 45 -24.37 28.78 1.50
N TRP A 46 -23.76 27.83 2.24
CA TRP A 46 -22.58 27.13 1.78
C TRP A 46 -22.96 25.89 0.98
N GLU A 47 -22.77 25.93 -0.34
CA GLU A 47 -23.11 24.82 -1.24
C GLU A 47 -21.92 23.93 -1.61
N GLY A 48 -20.69 24.46 -1.57
CA GLY A 48 -19.49 23.71 -1.96
C GLY A 48 -19.19 22.53 -1.03
N ILE A 49 -18.97 21.35 -1.61
CA ILE A 49 -18.56 20.14 -0.89
C ILE A 49 -17.03 20.14 -0.73
N ASN A 50 -16.54 20.39 0.48
CA ASN A 50 -15.12 20.34 0.84
C ASN A 50 -14.96 20.10 2.35
N ASN A 51 -13.73 19.97 2.84
CA ASN A 51 -13.42 19.73 4.25
C ASN A 51 -14.04 20.74 5.25
N LYS A 52 -14.42 21.95 4.82
CA LYS A 52 -15.07 22.97 5.67
C LYS A 52 -16.58 22.78 5.78
N VAL A 53 -17.25 22.19 4.78
CA VAL A 53 -18.72 22.06 4.77
C VAL A 53 -19.24 21.04 5.78
N ALA A 54 -18.43 20.03 6.13
CA ALA A 54 -18.86 18.97 7.04
C ALA A 54 -19.35 19.54 8.38
N GLY A 55 -18.67 20.54 8.93
CA GLY A 55 -19.10 21.22 10.16
C GLY A 55 -20.42 21.97 10.00
N CYS A 56 -20.69 22.55 8.84
CA CYS A 56 -21.97 23.20 8.51
C CYS A 56 -23.10 22.17 8.48
N ARG A 57 -22.89 21.00 7.86
CA ARG A 57 -23.89 19.92 7.80
C ARG A 57 -24.20 19.36 9.19
N VAL A 58 -23.18 19.17 10.03
CA VAL A 58 -23.39 18.81 11.46
C VAL A 58 -24.27 19.85 12.16
N GLY A 59 -24.04 21.14 11.91
CA GLY A 59 -24.82 22.23 12.49
C GLY A 59 -26.27 22.30 12.02
N GLU A 60 -26.51 22.07 10.73
CA GLU A 60 -27.85 22.00 10.16
C GLU A 60 -28.68 20.88 10.80
N VAL A 61 -28.08 19.69 11.01
CA VAL A 61 -28.75 18.58 11.72
C VAL A 61 -28.97 18.93 13.19
N ALA A 62 -27.93 19.36 13.90
CA ALA A 62 -28.00 19.60 15.34
C ALA A 62 -29.01 20.70 15.70
N PHE A 63 -28.91 21.87 15.06
CA PHE A 63 -29.81 22.99 15.33
C PHE A 63 -31.19 22.80 14.69
N GLY A 64 -31.28 22.15 13.54
CA GLY A 64 -32.57 21.77 12.93
C GLY A 64 -33.37 20.85 13.85
N ARG A 65 -32.71 19.85 14.45
CA ARG A 65 -33.32 18.95 15.43
C ARG A 65 -33.74 19.71 16.69
N PHE A 66 -32.84 20.52 17.24
CA PHE A 66 -33.09 21.30 18.46
C PHE A 66 -34.30 22.26 18.30
N LEU A 67 -34.42 22.95 17.17
CA LEU A 67 -35.51 23.89 16.90
C LEU A 67 -36.80 23.22 16.36
N GLY A 68 -36.78 21.91 16.09
CA GLY A 68 -37.91 21.23 15.45
C GLY A 68 -38.15 21.69 14.01
N LEU A 69 -37.07 21.94 13.25
CA LEU A 69 -37.08 22.42 11.87
C LEU A 69 -36.54 21.34 10.89
N PRO A 70 -37.41 20.43 10.40
CA PRO A 70 -37.04 19.32 9.51
C PRO A 70 -36.20 19.69 8.30
N LYS A 71 -36.49 20.85 7.68
CA LYS A 71 -35.80 21.31 6.48
C LYS A 71 -34.28 21.35 6.65
N TYR A 72 -33.79 21.78 7.81
CA TYR A 72 -32.35 21.86 8.08
C TYR A 72 -31.78 20.47 8.37
N VAL A 73 -32.54 19.59 9.05
CA VAL A 73 -32.11 18.20 9.28
C VAL A 73 -31.91 17.46 7.97
N HIS A 74 -32.90 17.53 7.06
CA HIS A 74 -32.81 16.95 5.72
C HIS A 74 -31.61 17.48 4.95
N LYS A 75 -31.42 18.81 4.91
CA LYS A 75 -30.27 19.41 4.21
C LYS A 75 -28.91 18.94 4.74
N GLY A 76 -28.78 18.84 6.07
CA GLY A 76 -27.56 18.35 6.69
C GLY A 76 -27.29 16.88 6.34
N VAL A 77 -28.31 16.02 6.43
CA VAL A 77 -28.24 14.59 6.09
C VAL A 77 -27.94 14.38 4.60
N ASP A 78 -28.61 15.12 3.71
CA ASP A 78 -28.41 15.06 2.26
C ASP A 78 -26.98 15.44 1.85
N GLY A 79 -26.29 16.23 2.67
CA GLY A 79 -24.89 16.59 2.46
C GLY A 79 -23.87 15.53 2.91
N PHE A 80 -24.28 14.49 3.63
CA PHE A 80 -23.35 13.53 4.24
C PHE A 80 -22.69 12.62 3.21
N GLU A 81 -23.47 11.87 2.43
CA GLU A 81 -22.92 10.95 1.42
C GLU A 81 -22.16 11.69 0.30
N PRO A 82 -22.63 12.83 -0.23
CA PRO A 82 -21.85 13.63 -1.17
C PRO A 82 -20.51 14.10 -0.61
N TYR A 83 -20.45 14.46 0.68
CA TYR A 83 -19.17 14.77 1.34
C TYR A 83 -18.22 13.57 1.36
N LEU A 84 -18.73 12.40 1.75
CA LEU A 84 -17.90 11.19 1.80
C LEU A 84 -17.37 10.82 0.42
N LYS A 85 -18.23 10.80 -0.61
CA LYS A 85 -17.84 10.48 -2.00
C LYS A 85 -16.99 11.56 -2.67
N GLY A 86 -17.10 12.80 -2.21
CA GLY A 86 -16.32 13.92 -2.75
C GLY A 86 -14.91 14.05 -2.15
N PHE A 87 -14.69 13.55 -0.93
CA PHE A 87 -13.40 13.63 -0.24
C PHE A 87 -12.63 12.30 -0.20
N PHE A 88 -13.35 11.18 -0.09
CA PHE A 88 -12.75 9.85 -0.05
C PHE A 88 -12.94 9.14 -1.37
N LYS A 89 -11.96 8.32 -1.72
CA LYS A 89 -12.06 7.41 -2.86
C LYS A 89 -13.03 6.26 -2.53
N PHE A 90 -13.44 5.50 -3.53
CA PHE A 90 -14.47 4.46 -3.37
C PHE A 90 -14.09 3.34 -2.39
N ASP A 91 -12.79 3.14 -2.15
CA ASP A 91 -12.21 2.20 -1.19
C ASP A 91 -12.08 2.80 0.23
N GLY A 92 -12.55 4.04 0.42
CA GLY A 92 -12.50 4.78 1.68
C GLY A 92 -11.16 5.47 1.95
N SER A 93 -10.14 5.27 1.12
CA SER A 93 -8.88 6.04 1.21
C SER A 93 -9.08 7.50 0.82
N THR A 94 -8.04 8.32 0.94
CA THR A 94 -8.09 9.74 0.56
C THR A 94 -7.05 10.05 -0.51
N ALA A 95 -7.34 11.09 -1.30
CA ALA A 95 -6.41 11.66 -2.26
C ALA A 95 -5.60 12.83 -1.68
N GLU A 96 -5.55 12.97 -0.35
CA GLU A 96 -4.80 14.05 0.33
C GLU A 96 -3.79 13.51 1.36
N GLY A 97 -3.49 12.20 1.32
CA GLY A 97 -2.58 11.55 2.27
C GLY A 97 -3.18 11.26 3.65
N ALA A 98 -2.46 10.46 4.43
CA ALA A 98 -2.98 9.89 5.68
C ALA A 98 -3.27 10.91 6.80
N SER A 99 -2.67 12.11 6.77
CA SER A 99 -2.96 13.16 7.76
C SER A 99 -4.26 13.90 7.48
N TYR A 100 -4.52 14.24 6.21
CA TYR A 100 -5.80 14.87 5.81
C TYR A 100 -6.98 13.90 5.88
N TYR A 101 -6.73 12.59 5.74
CA TYR A 101 -7.70 11.56 6.07
C TYR A 101 -8.32 11.80 7.47
N GLN A 102 -7.46 11.94 8.49
CA GLN A 102 -7.90 12.12 9.88
C GLN A 102 -8.67 13.43 10.05
N TYR A 103 -8.22 14.50 9.40
CA TYR A 103 -8.90 15.79 9.45
C TYR A 103 -10.32 15.71 8.88
N ALA A 104 -10.47 15.15 7.69
CA ALA A 104 -11.76 15.06 7.01
C ALA A 104 -12.76 14.17 7.75
N VAL A 105 -12.35 12.97 8.17
CA VAL A 105 -13.24 12.06 8.89
C VAL A 105 -13.66 12.67 10.23
N THR A 106 -12.77 13.43 10.88
CA THR A 106 -13.08 14.13 12.15
C THR A 106 -14.13 15.22 11.97
N ASN A 107 -14.10 15.96 10.86
CA ASN A 107 -15.06 17.06 10.63
C ASN A 107 -16.49 16.56 10.41
N VAL A 108 -16.66 15.35 9.88
CA VAL A 108 -17.98 14.78 9.60
C VAL A 108 -18.47 13.80 10.68
N ARG A 109 -17.58 13.30 11.56
CA ARG A 109 -17.90 12.23 12.52
C ARG A 109 -19.12 12.46 13.41
N LYS A 110 -19.41 13.73 13.75
CA LYS A 110 -20.53 14.05 14.64
C LYS A 110 -21.87 13.94 13.93
N LEU A 111 -21.93 14.08 12.60
CA LEU A 111 -23.16 14.11 11.82
C LEU A 111 -24.02 12.84 12.03
N PRO A 112 -23.49 11.61 11.81
CA PRO A 112 -24.27 10.40 12.01
C PRO A 112 -24.72 10.20 13.47
N GLU A 113 -23.95 10.69 14.45
CA GLU A 113 -24.36 10.63 15.86
C GLU A 113 -25.48 11.63 16.19
N VAL A 114 -25.41 12.88 15.74
CA VAL A 114 -26.48 13.88 16.01
C VAL A 114 -27.78 13.58 15.25
N ALA A 115 -27.66 12.95 14.08
CA ALA A 115 -28.80 12.51 13.27
C ALA A 115 -29.49 11.27 13.85
N ARG A 116 -28.78 10.46 14.65
CA ARG A 116 -29.25 9.15 15.11
C ARG A 116 -30.56 9.24 15.88
N GLY A 117 -31.52 8.40 15.51
CA GLY A 117 -32.84 8.31 16.14
C GLY A 117 -33.75 9.50 15.87
N TYR A 118 -33.40 10.39 14.93
CA TYR A 118 -34.28 11.49 14.54
C TYR A 118 -35.51 10.95 13.80
N THR A 119 -36.69 11.41 14.20
CA THR A 119 -37.97 11.21 13.50
C THR A 119 -38.57 12.57 13.23
N ASP A 120 -38.96 12.80 11.98
CA ASP A 120 -39.61 14.05 11.61
C ASP A 120 -40.93 14.25 12.38
N PRO A 121 -41.26 15.49 12.76
CA PRO A 121 -42.49 15.80 13.46
C PRO A 121 -43.70 15.42 12.61
N PRO A 122 -44.85 15.10 13.21
CA PRO A 122 -46.07 14.79 12.47
C PRO A 122 -46.44 15.86 11.44
N SER A 123 -46.09 17.13 11.66
CA SER A 123 -46.34 18.22 10.70
C SER A 123 -45.60 18.07 9.37
N TYR A 124 -44.50 17.32 9.30
CA TYR A 124 -43.77 17.06 8.07
C TYR A 124 -44.45 15.94 7.26
N ARG A 125 -45.05 16.29 6.12
CA ARG A 125 -45.91 15.40 5.31
C ARG A 125 -45.28 14.93 3.99
N ARG A 126 -44.01 15.26 3.74
CA ARG A 126 -43.33 14.88 2.49
C ARG A 126 -42.93 13.40 2.53
N LYS A 127 -42.68 12.82 1.34
CA LYS A 127 -42.37 11.38 1.18
C LYS A 127 -40.97 11.00 1.68
N ASP A 128 -40.06 11.95 1.72
CA ASP A 128 -38.68 11.83 2.19
C ASP A 128 -38.56 11.79 3.72
N ARG A 129 -39.69 11.77 4.45
CA ARG A 129 -39.76 11.77 5.92
C ARG A 129 -38.79 10.77 6.56
N PHE A 130 -38.01 11.24 7.52
CA PHE A 130 -37.18 10.39 8.37
C PHE A 130 -37.99 9.78 9.52
N ASP A 131 -37.74 8.49 9.77
CA ASP A 131 -38.25 7.74 10.92
C ASP A 131 -37.12 6.93 11.54
N ASN A 132 -36.76 7.23 12.79
CA ASN A 132 -35.65 6.62 13.53
C ASN A 132 -34.35 6.53 12.70
N LEU A 133 -33.91 7.67 12.18
CA LEU A 133 -32.78 7.77 11.25
C LEU A 133 -31.50 7.14 11.81
N ASP A 134 -30.82 6.34 10.98
CA ASP A 134 -29.49 5.80 11.26
C ASP A 134 -28.63 5.89 10.00
N LEU A 135 -27.49 6.59 10.09
CA LEU A 135 -26.56 6.80 8.98
C LEU A 135 -25.41 5.77 8.97
N TYR A 136 -25.41 4.83 9.91
CA TYR A 136 -24.46 3.72 9.93
C TYR A 136 -24.99 2.54 9.13
N GLU A 137 -24.65 2.51 7.85
CA GLU A 137 -24.95 1.39 6.96
C GLU A 137 -23.74 0.46 6.82
N SER A 138 -23.93 -0.83 7.09
CA SER A 138 -22.92 -1.85 6.84
C SER A 138 -22.61 -1.91 5.35
N GLU A 139 -21.32 -1.91 4.97
CA GLU A 139 -20.83 -1.85 3.59
C GLU A 139 -21.17 -0.54 2.83
N GLY A 140 -21.78 0.43 3.51
CA GLY A 140 -22.02 1.79 3.00
C GLY A 140 -20.76 2.65 2.99
N ALA A 141 -20.86 3.88 2.46
CA ALA A 141 -19.71 4.77 2.27
C ALA A 141 -18.96 5.07 3.58
N TYR A 142 -19.70 5.31 4.68
CA TYR A 142 -19.07 5.64 5.96
C TYR A 142 -18.34 4.45 6.59
N ASP A 143 -18.90 3.24 6.50
CA ASP A 143 -18.24 2.01 6.95
C ASP A 143 -16.90 1.79 6.22
N ARG A 144 -16.89 1.99 4.90
CA ARG A 144 -15.65 1.90 4.10
C ARG A 144 -14.60 2.91 4.52
N VAL A 145 -15.00 4.17 4.74
CA VAL A 145 -14.11 5.21 5.26
C VAL A 145 -13.52 4.73 6.59
N LEU A 146 -14.33 4.42 7.60
CA LEU A 146 -13.80 3.98 8.90
C LEU A 146 -12.88 2.75 8.79
N LYS A 147 -13.23 1.75 7.98
CA LYS A 147 -12.37 0.57 7.74
C LYS A 147 -11.05 0.94 7.06
N ALA A 148 -11.05 1.84 6.08
CA ALA A 148 -9.87 2.22 5.32
C ALA A 148 -8.74 2.73 6.22
N ARG A 149 -9.06 3.53 7.26
CA ARG A 149 -8.06 3.99 8.24
C ARG A 149 -7.32 2.86 8.93
N MET A 150 -8.04 1.80 9.27
CA MET A 150 -7.49 0.66 10.00
C MET A 150 -6.71 -0.27 9.08
N LEU A 151 -7.11 -0.35 7.82
CA LEU A 151 -6.43 -1.15 6.81
C LEU A 151 -5.15 -0.49 6.28
N MET A 152 -5.04 0.84 6.36
CA MET A 152 -3.85 1.57 5.91
C MET A 152 -2.72 1.59 6.96
N THR A 153 -2.99 1.23 8.21
CA THR A 153 -1.96 1.27 9.25
C THR A 153 -0.93 0.17 9.08
N LEU A 154 0.34 0.54 9.24
CA LEU A 154 1.49 -0.34 9.26
C LEU A 154 1.44 -1.29 10.48
N PRO A 155 2.23 -2.38 10.53
CA PRO A 155 2.18 -3.34 11.63
C PRO A 155 2.43 -2.76 13.03
N ASP A 156 3.14 -1.64 13.15
CA ASP A 156 3.35 -0.88 14.38
C ASP A 156 2.38 0.30 14.57
N GLY A 157 1.31 0.29 13.77
CA GLY A 157 0.16 1.19 13.83
C GLY A 157 0.38 2.62 13.35
N ARG A 158 1.59 2.94 12.84
CA ARG A 158 1.80 4.17 12.06
C ARG A 158 0.98 4.15 10.77
N HIS A 159 0.80 5.31 10.16
CA HIS A 159 0.31 5.41 8.79
C HIS A 159 1.46 5.70 7.82
N PRO A 160 1.32 5.32 6.53
CA PRO A 160 2.25 5.72 5.48
C PRO A 160 2.46 7.24 5.44
N VAL A 161 3.71 7.67 5.35
CA VAL A 161 4.12 9.08 5.24
C VAL A 161 4.15 9.47 3.76
N THR A 162 3.03 9.28 3.06
CA THR A 162 2.85 9.63 1.63
C THR A 162 2.06 10.93 1.51
N ALA A 163 2.28 11.70 0.44
CA ALA A 163 1.66 13.01 0.25
C ALA A 163 1.95 13.98 1.41
N ASP A 164 1.11 15.00 1.63
CA ASP A 164 1.20 15.86 2.81
C ASP A 164 0.76 15.09 4.10
N ALA A 165 1.56 14.11 4.53
CA ALA A 165 1.40 13.37 5.77
C ALA A 165 2.52 13.66 6.77
N ILE A 166 2.17 13.98 8.01
CA ILE A 166 3.14 14.21 9.08
C ILE A 166 3.66 12.85 9.58
N LYS A 167 4.98 12.76 9.79
CA LYS A 167 5.62 11.61 10.43
C LYS A 167 5.02 11.38 11.82
N CYS A 168 4.54 10.15 12.08
CA CYS A 168 3.97 9.75 13.37
C CYS A 168 4.82 8.66 14.03
N GLY A 169 4.72 8.57 15.36
CA GLY A 169 5.34 7.49 16.15
C GLY A 169 4.48 6.22 16.16
N PRO A 170 5.06 5.07 16.55
CA PRO A 170 4.32 3.82 16.71
C PRO A 170 3.24 3.95 17.79
N GLY A 171 2.11 3.27 17.59
CA GLY A 171 0.98 3.27 18.51
C GLY A 171 -0.31 2.74 17.87
N TRP A 172 -1.39 2.63 18.64
CA TRP A 172 -2.68 2.23 18.07
C TRP A 172 -3.20 3.24 17.04
N PRO A 173 -4.00 2.82 16.04
CA PRO A 173 -4.51 3.71 15.00
C PRO A 173 -5.33 4.85 15.60
N GLU A 174 -4.79 6.07 15.55
CA GLU A 174 -5.50 7.27 15.96
C GLU A 174 -6.34 7.83 14.79
N PRO A 175 -7.45 8.55 15.10
CA PRO A 175 -7.95 8.82 16.45
C PRO A 175 -8.79 7.65 17.03
N ALA A 176 -8.62 7.36 18.33
CA ALA A 176 -9.29 6.25 19.01
C ALA A 176 -10.84 6.23 18.88
N TRP A 177 -11.50 7.36 18.66
CA TRP A 177 -12.95 7.33 18.46
C TRP A 177 -13.36 6.55 17.21
N LEU A 178 -12.52 6.46 16.18
CA LEU A 178 -12.87 5.84 14.89
C LEU A 178 -13.18 4.35 15.06
N HIS A 179 -12.27 3.61 15.70
CA HIS A 179 -12.46 2.18 15.90
C HIS A 179 -13.50 1.89 17.00
N ASN A 180 -13.72 2.81 17.95
CA ASN A 180 -14.76 2.67 18.98
C ASN A 180 -16.16 2.86 18.38
N VAL A 181 -16.35 3.88 17.53
CA VAL A 181 -17.57 4.10 16.75
C VAL A 181 -17.84 2.90 15.86
N GLY A 182 -16.84 2.46 15.08
CA GLY A 182 -16.98 1.30 14.21
C GLY A 182 -17.39 0.04 14.98
N LEU A 183 -16.78 -0.24 16.12
CA LEU A 183 -17.16 -1.38 16.96
C LEU A 183 -18.62 -1.30 17.44
N VAL A 184 -19.03 -0.15 17.99
CA VAL A 184 -20.35 0.01 18.61
C VAL A 184 -21.47 0.11 17.58
N ARG A 185 -21.22 0.76 16.43
CA ARG A 185 -22.24 1.07 15.42
C ARG A 185 -22.26 0.09 14.24
N LEU A 186 -21.10 -0.41 13.82
CA LEU A 186 -20.94 -1.26 12.63
C LEU A 186 -20.51 -2.70 12.98
N GLY A 187 -20.10 -2.94 14.23
CA GLY A 187 -19.96 -4.26 14.81
C GLY A 187 -18.55 -4.84 14.82
N LYS A 188 -18.48 -6.17 14.89
CA LYS A 188 -17.27 -6.90 15.31
C LYS A 188 -16.06 -6.82 14.37
N ALA A 189 -16.23 -6.37 13.12
CA ALA A 189 -15.12 -6.21 12.17
C ALA A 189 -14.05 -5.21 12.70
N PHE A 190 -14.47 -4.30 13.56
CA PHE A 190 -13.61 -3.30 14.19
C PHE A 190 -12.93 -3.80 15.48
N ALA A 191 -13.43 -4.90 16.06
CA ALA A 191 -13.05 -5.32 17.42
C ALA A 191 -11.56 -5.57 17.59
N SER A 192 -10.89 -6.17 16.59
CA SER A 192 -9.45 -6.47 16.64
C SER A 192 -8.57 -5.23 16.63
N PHE A 193 -9.12 -4.07 16.27
CA PHE A 193 -8.37 -2.83 16.22
C PHE A 193 -8.65 -1.93 17.42
N VAL A 194 -9.63 -2.26 18.26
CA VAL A 194 -9.98 -1.45 19.44
C VAL A 194 -9.06 -1.80 20.60
N TRP A 195 -8.27 -0.83 21.05
CA TRP A 195 -7.56 -0.93 22.32
C TRP A 195 -8.52 -0.61 23.47
N LEU A 196 -8.82 -1.60 24.33
CA LEU A 196 -9.80 -1.44 25.41
C LEU A 196 -9.36 -0.49 26.52
N ASP A 197 -8.06 -0.35 26.75
CA ASP A 197 -7.54 0.61 27.74
C ASP A 197 -7.52 2.04 27.18
N SER A 198 -7.74 2.21 25.87
CA SER A 198 -8.03 3.52 25.28
C SER A 198 -9.47 3.93 25.54
N GLY A 199 -9.69 5.24 25.68
CA GLY A 199 -11.01 5.81 25.86
C GLY A 199 -11.10 7.19 25.20
N ASP A 200 -12.28 7.46 24.68
CA ASP A 200 -12.69 8.77 24.18
C ASP A 200 -14.12 9.04 24.69
N GLU A 201 -14.60 10.26 24.48
CA GLU A 201 -15.94 10.67 24.89
C GLU A 201 -17.03 9.75 24.34
N PHE A 202 -16.92 9.31 23.09
CA PHE A 202 -17.91 8.40 22.50
C PHE A 202 -17.88 7.04 23.21
N ALA A 203 -16.68 6.49 23.45
CA ALA A 203 -16.53 5.23 24.16
C ALA A 203 -17.07 5.29 25.59
N PHE A 204 -16.89 6.42 26.31
CA PHE A 204 -17.39 6.60 27.67
C PHE A 204 -18.93 6.45 27.74
N PHE A 205 -19.67 7.03 26.80
CA PHE A 205 -21.13 6.99 26.79
C PHE A 205 -21.72 5.76 26.08
N ASN A 206 -21.02 5.21 25.07
CA ASN A 206 -21.62 4.23 24.16
C ASN A 206 -20.98 2.85 24.20
N ARG A 207 -19.73 2.70 24.68
CA ARG A 207 -19.05 1.41 24.69
C ARG A 207 -19.56 0.55 25.86
N PRO A 208 -19.96 -0.71 25.63
CA PRO A 208 -20.38 -1.59 26.72
C PRO A 208 -19.28 -1.74 27.78
N ALA A 209 -19.62 -1.54 29.05
CA ALA A 209 -18.68 -1.63 30.18
C ALA A 209 -17.99 -3.00 30.33
N ARG A 210 -18.55 -4.05 29.73
CA ARG A 210 -18.02 -5.43 29.76
C ARG A 210 -17.74 -5.96 28.37
N LEU A 211 -16.91 -5.25 27.60
CA LEU A 211 -16.42 -5.77 26.32
C LEU A 211 -15.22 -6.70 26.55
N LYS A 212 -15.17 -7.82 25.81
CA LYS A 212 -13.98 -8.70 25.79
C LYS A 212 -12.99 -8.17 24.76
N SER A 213 -11.71 -8.17 25.11
CA SER A 213 -10.64 -7.85 24.16
C SER A 213 -10.64 -8.88 23.03
N ALA A 214 -10.57 -8.40 21.79
CA ALA A 214 -10.25 -9.23 20.64
C ALA A 214 -8.73 -9.22 20.45
N SER A 215 -8.18 -10.33 19.96
CA SER A 215 -6.79 -10.34 19.52
C SER A 215 -6.60 -9.29 18.41
N PRO A 216 -5.44 -8.60 18.38
CA PRO A 216 -5.07 -7.77 17.24
C PRO A 216 -5.17 -8.55 15.92
N PRO A 217 -5.35 -7.89 14.77
CA PRO A 217 -5.33 -8.58 13.49
C PRO A 217 -3.92 -9.15 13.22
N GLN A 218 -3.88 -10.23 12.43
CA GLN A 218 -2.63 -10.67 11.83
C GLN A 218 -2.14 -9.65 10.81
N VAL A 219 -0.82 -9.60 10.65
CA VAL A 219 -0.19 -8.80 9.60
C VAL A 219 -0.51 -9.42 8.24
N GLU A 220 -1.03 -8.63 7.31
CA GLU A 220 -1.46 -9.06 5.98
C GLU A 220 -1.00 -8.06 4.91
N ASP A 221 -0.81 -8.53 3.68
CA ASP A 221 -0.65 -7.61 2.54
C ASP A 221 -1.95 -6.91 2.20
N ARG A 222 -1.83 -5.64 1.82
CA ARG A 222 -2.94 -4.80 1.36
C ARG A 222 -2.57 -4.14 0.04
N PHE A 223 -3.60 -3.96 -0.79
CA PHE A 223 -3.57 -3.07 -1.94
C PHE A 223 -4.87 -2.29 -1.93
N PHE A 224 -4.77 -0.96 -1.98
CA PHE A 224 -5.91 -0.06 -2.00
C PHE A 224 -6.27 0.26 -3.45
N PRO A 225 -7.40 -0.22 -3.98
CA PRO A 225 -7.70 -0.12 -5.40
C PRO A 225 -7.99 1.31 -5.86
N GLY A 226 -8.60 2.14 -5.02
CA GLY A 226 -8.82 3.55 -5.31
C GLY A 226 -7.56 4.38 -5.05
N TRP A 227 -6.84 4.09 -3.95
CA TRP A 227 -5.61 4.80 -3.63
C TRP A 227 -4.43 4.43 -4.54
N LEU A 228 -4.44 3.28 -5.21
CA LEU A 228 -3.29 2.74 -5.95
C LEU A 228 -2.02 2.69 -5.08
N GLN A 229 -2.19 2.17 -3.86
CA GLN A 229 -1.14 2.03 -2.84
C GLN A 229 -1.00 0.57 -2.42
N ALA A 230 0.20 0.02 -2.56
CA ALA A 230 0.58 -1.27 -2.01
C ALA A 230 1.14 -1.13 -0.59
N ILE A 231 0.77 -2.07 0.29
CA ILE A 231 1.35 -2.26 1.63
C ILE A 231 1.65 -3.75 1.79
N PHE A 232 2.90 -4.12 1.58
CA PHE A 232 3.36 -5.50 1.57
C PHE A 232 4.16 -5.82 2.82
N ASN A 233 3.79 -6.88 3.52
CA ASN A 233 4.34 -7.19 4.83
C ASN A 233 4.99 -8.59 4.85
N THR A 234 6.05 -8.75 5.63
CA THR A 234 6.59 -10.08 5.99
C THR A 234 6.18 -10.47 7.41
N GLY A 235 6.46 -11.71 7.81
CA GLY A 235 6.18 -12.20 9.15
C GLY A 235 4.68 -12.30 9.47
N TYR A 236 3.88 -12.95 8.61
CA TYR A 236 2.43 -13.10 8.81
C TYR A 236 2.04 -13.81 10.12
N GLU A 237 2.97 -14.50 10.77
CA GLU A 237 2.77 -15.08 12.10
C GLU A 237 2.78 -14.03 13.22
N ARG A 238 3.21 -12.80 12.93
CA ARG A 238 3.17 -11.68 13.86
C ARG A 238 1.80 -11.04 13.91
N MET A 239 1.54 -10.45 15.07
CA MET A 239 0.34 -9.68 15.34
C MET A 239 0.66 -8.19 15.19
N PHE A 240 -0.33 -7.41 14.79
CA PHE A 240 -0.29 -5.96 14.88
C PHE A 240 0.09 -5.50 16.31
N GLN A 241 0.97 -4.49 16.43
CA GLN A 241 1.61 -4.03 17.69
C GLN A 241 2.44 -5.09 18.44
N GLY A 242 2.78 -6.21 17.78
CA GLY A 242 3.62 -7.27 18.35
C GLY A 242 5.11 -7.01 18.18
N ASP A 243 5.92 -8.02 18.53
CA ASP A 243 7.36 -8.03 18.21
C ASP A 243 7.56 -8.10 16.69
N LEU A 244 8.12 -7.02 16.12
CA LEU A 244 8.39 -6.89 14.70
C LEU A 244 9.81 -7.32 14.31
N SER A 245 10.58 -7.93 15.21
CA SER A 245 11.92 -8.43 14.90
C SER A 245 11.91 -9.37 13.69
N GLY A 246 12.77 -9.08 12.71
CA GLY A 246 12.86 -9.80 11.44
C GLY A 246 11.69 -9.57 10.46
N THR A 247 10.77 -8.63 10.72
CA THR A 247 9.72 -8.26 9.76
C THR A 247 10.10 -7.03 8.95
N ALA A 248 9.44 -6.87 7.81
CA ALA A 248 9.56 -5.69 6.97
C ALA A 248 8.22 -5.35 6.32
N THR A 249 8.03 -4.05 6.06
CA THR A 249 6.89 -3.51 5.32
C THR A 249 7.41 -2.71 4.13
N PHE A 250 6.92 -3.02 2.94
CA PHE A 250 7.20 -2.32 1.69
C PHE A 250 5.97 -1.55 1.21
N LEU A 251 6.20 -0.33 0.74
CA LEU A 251 5.19 0.57 0.22
C LEU A 251 5.54 0.97 -1.22
N MET A 252 4.55 1.01 -2.10
CA MET A 252 4.68 1.59 -3.44
C MET A 252 3.38 2.27 -3.84
N ASN A 253 3.48 3.46 -4.42
CA ASN A 253 2.33 4.24 -4.87
C ASN A 253 2.37 4.56 -6.36
N PHE A 254 1.20 4.77 -6.95
CA PHE A 254 1.04 5.28 -8.32
C PHE A 254 -0.36 5.90 -8.53
N TYR A 255 -0.90 6.56 -7.49
CA TYR A 255 -2.14 7.32 -7.59
C TYR A 255 -2.06 8.47 -8.59
N GLU A 256 -3.22 8.88 -9.10
CA GLU A 256 -3.39 10.22 -9.68
C GLU A 256 -3.17 11.27 -8.58
N PRO A 257 -2.38 12.33 -8.83
CA PRO A 257 -2.11 13.32 -7.80
C PRO A 257 -3.31 14.25 -7.65
N GLU A 258 -3.85 14.38 -6.44
CA GLU A 258 -4.90 15.33 -6.11
C GLU A 258 -4.48 16.23 -4.94
N GLY A 259 -4.85 17.52 -4.99
CA GLY A 259 -4.63 18.48 -3.89
C GLY A 259 -3.25 18.43 -3.21
N HIS A 260 -3.23 17.74 -2.07
CA HIS A 260 -2.11 17.57 -1.12
C HIS A 260 -1.16 16.41 -1.47
N ASP A 261 -1.41 15.69 -2.56
CA ASP A 261 -0.51 14.65 -3.08
C ASP A 261 0.80 15.21 -3.62
N HIS A 262 1.89 14.47 -3.43
CA HIS A 262 3.17 14.80 -4.02
C HIS A 262 3.25 14.34 -5.48
N PRO A 263 4.09 14.96 -6.32
CA PRO A 263 4.44 14.47 -7.66
C PRO A 263 5.40 13.27 -7.56
N ASP A 264 4.93 12.16 -6.98
CA ASP A 264 5.75 11.03 -6.54
C ASP A 264 5.30 9.66 -7.11
N ALA A 265 4.77 9.63 -8.33
CA ALA A 265 4.36 8.38 -8.97
C ALA A 265 5.51 7.37 -9.02
N LEU A 266 5.21 6.12 -8.66
CA LEU A 266 6.14 5.00 -8.55
C LEU A 266 7.17 5.13 -7.41
N ASN A 267 6.98 6.05 -6.46
CA ASN A 267 7.77 6.15 -5.25
C ASN A 267 7.63 4.89 -4.37
N ILE A 268 8.70 4.58 -3.63
CA ILE A 268 8.76 3.45 -2.71
C ILE A 268 9.23 3.88 -1.32
N ALA A 269 8.79 3.16 -0.30
CA ALA A 269 9.27 3.30 1.07
C ALA A 269 9.33 1.92 1.73
N MET A 270 10.13 1.81 2.79
CA MET A 270 10.33 0.53 3.48
C MET A 270 10.60 0.74 4.97
N PHE A 271 9.97 -0.12 5.77
CA PHE A 271 10.22 -0.28 7.19
C PHE A 271 10.80 -1.67 7.46
N ALA A 272 11.76 -1.75 8.37
CA ALA A 272 12.35 -2.98 8.86
C ALA A 272 12.28 -2.99 10.39
N GLU A 273 11.67 -4.02 10.97
CA GLU A 273 11.52 -4.14 12.43
C GLU A 273 10.84 -2.93 13.09
N GLY A 274 9.91 -2.27 12.39
CA GLY A 274 9.29 -1.03 12.86
C GLY A 274 10.23 0.20 12.81
N VAL A 275 11.39 0.11 12.16
CA VAL A 275 12.26 1.26 11.87
C VAL A 275 12.13 1.61 10.40
N GLU A 276 11.99 2.89 10.08
CA GLU A 276 11.97 3.34 8.68
C GLU A 276 13.39 3.27 8.12
N VAL A 277 13.57 2.57 7.00
CA VAL A 277 14.89 2.38 6.35
C VAL A 277 14.99 3.06 5.01
N LEU A 278 13.88 3.06 4.25
CA LEU A 278 13.75 3.81 3.01
C LEU A 278 12.61 4.82 3.22
N SER A 279 13.00 6.08 3.33
CA SER A 279 12.14 7.12 3.93
C SER A 279 11.45 7.98 2.87
N ASP A 280 10.28 8.47 3.24
CA ASP A 280 9.65 9.63 2.61
C ASP A 280 9.58 10.78 3.63
N LEU A 281 9.72 12.02 3.17
CA LEU A 281 9.80 13.18 4.04
C LEU A 281 8.43 13.62 4.55
N GLY A 282 7.36 13.41 3.78
CA GLY A 282 6.00 13.79 4.14
C GLY A 282 5.81 15.30 4.25
N TYR A 283 5.14 15.76 5.32
CA TYR A 283 4.65 17.12 5.46
C TYR A 283 5.21 17.87 6.66
N ILE A 284 5.53 19.15 6.45
CA ILE A 284 6.01 20.05 7.52
C ILE A 284 5.09 21.25 7.77
N GLY A 285 3.81 21.13 7.44
CA GLY A 285 2.85 22.22 7.61
C GLY A 285 3.04 23.33 6.56
N ASP A 286 2.53 24.52 6.88
CA ASP A 286 2.67 25.72 6.03
C ASP A 286 4.11 26.33 6.06
N HIS A 287 5.12 25.52 6.38
CA HIS A 287 6.50 25.98 6.41
C HIS A 287 6.99 26.31 4.98
N PRO A 288 7.78 27.40 4.77
CA PRO A 288 8.24 27.80 3.43
C PRO A 288 9.03 26.73 2.67
N LEU A 289 9.64 25.77 3.38
CA LEU A 289 10.38 24.66 2.79
C LEU A 289 9.48 23.52 2.29
N ASN A 290 8.16 23.55 2.54
CA ASN A 290 7.27 22.45 2.11
C ASN A 290 7.29 22.25 0.59
N ALA A 291 7.45 23.34 -0.18
CA ALA A 291 7.62 23.26 -1.63
C ALA A 291 8.88 22.48 -2.04
N SER A 292 9.94 22.54 -1.23
CA SER A 292 11.14 21.74 -1.45
C SER A 292 10.91 20.28 -1.07
N ILE A 293 10.29 20.04 0.10
CA ILE A 293 9.97 18.69 0.59
C ILE A 293 9.08 17.92 -0.40
N ARG A 294 8.12 18.61 -1.03
CA ARG A 294 7.21 18.05 -2.05
C ARG A 294 7.88 17.76 -3.41
N SER A 295 9.09 18.24 -3.67
CA SER A 295 9.72 18.06 -4.99
C SER A 295 9.89 16.58 -5.36
N THR A 296 9.64 16.23 -6.62
CA THR A 296 9.81 14.87 -7.16
C THR A 296 11.16 14.26 -6.79
N LEU A 297 12.26 15.03 -6.82
CA LEU A 297 13.60 14.51 -6.51
C LEU A 297 13.81 14.14 -5.03
N LYS A 298 12.91 14.56 -4.13
CA LYS A 298 12.94 14.19 -2.70
C LYS A 298 12.33 12.82 -2.43
N HIS A 299 11.77 12.19 -3.45
CA HIS A 299 11.13 10.88 -3.39
C HIS A 299 12.07 9.81 -3.99
N ASN A 300 11.76 8.54 -3.72
CA ASN A 300 12.57 7.40 -4.12
C ASN A 300 12.14 6.91 -5.51
N LEU A 301 12.51 7.58 -6.59
CA LEU A 301 12.04 7.34 -7.96
C LEU A 301 13.03 7.84 -9.01
N VAL A 302 12.71 7.74 -10.32
CA VAL A 302 13.52 8.34 -11.39
C VAL A 302 12.99 9.71 -11.81
N VAL A 303 13.84 10.72 -11.87
CA VAL A 303 13.51 12.08 -12.35
C VAL A 303 13.95 12.22 -13.80
N ILE A 304 13.11 12.77 -14.67
CA ILE A 304 13.46 13.10 -16.06
C ILE A 304 13.81 14.58 -16.17
N ASP A 305 14.94 14.91 -16.79
CA ASP A 305 15.37 16.27 -17.12
C ASP A 305 15.41 17.25 -15.95
N GLU A 306 15.66 16.73 -14.75
CA GLU A 306 15.53 17.46 -13.48
C GLU A 306 14.20 18.22 -13.38
N GLN A 307 13.09 17.65 -13.87
CA GLN A 307 11.75 18.25 -13.82
C GLN A 307 10.86 17.55 -12.78
N GLU A 308 9.91 18.33 -12.24
CA GLU A 308 8.80 17.80 -11.47
C GLU A 308 7.91 16.91 -12.37
N GLN A 309 7.36 15.84 -11.81
CA GLN A 309 6.31 15.08 -12.52
C GLN A 309 5.08 15.95 -12.76
N LEU A 310 4.26 15.53 -13.73
CA LEU A 310 2.98 16.15 -14.02
C LEU A 310 2.07 16.17 -12.78
N LEU A 311 1.42 17.32 -12.58
CA LEU A 311 0.53 17.59 -11.44
C LEU A 311 -0.93 17.26 -11.76
N ARG A 312 -1.79 17.51 -10.76
CA ARG A 312 -3.24 17.31 -10.79
C ARG A 312 -3.89 17.85 -12.07
N GLY A 313 -4.84 17.08 -12.61
CA GLY A 313 -5.64 17.46 -13.78
C GLY A 313 -4.90 17.33 -15.11
N VAL A 314 -3.63 16.91 -15.08
CA VAL A 314 -2.81 16.63 -16.25
C VAL A 314 -2.26 15.20 -16.20
N ARG A 315 -1.72 14.77 -15.05
CA ARG A 315 -1.23 13.39 -14.88
C ARG A 315 -2.38 12.42 -14.63
N PRO A 316 -2.58 11.38 -15.46
CA PRO A 316 -3.54 10.32 -15.17
C PRO A 316 -3.03 9.38 -14.06
N PRO A 317 -3.90 8.55 -13.45
CA PRO A 317 -3.47 7.48 -12.56
C PRO A 317 -2.50 6.50 -13.25
N GLY A 318 -1.63 5.87 -12.47
CA GLY A 318 -0.78 4.78 -12.96
C GLY A 318 -1.56 3.48 -13.15
N ASN A 319 -0.95 2.53 -13.88
CA ASN A 319 -1.52 1.22 -14.17
C ASN A 319 -0.79 0.12 -13.41
N LEU A 320 -1.54 -0.69 -12.66
CA LEU A 320 -1.03 -1.95 -12.13
C LEU A 320 -0.85 -2.97 -13.25
N ARG A 321 0.40 -3.45 -13.44
CA ARG A 321 0.75 -4.43 -14.50
C ARG A 321 1.04 -5.82 -14.00
N LEU A 322 1.50 -5.97 -12.76
CA LEU A 322 1.66 -7.28 -12.13
C LEU A 322 1.53 -7.13 -10.62
N ILE A 323 0.84 -8.07 -9.98
CA ILE A 323 0.86 -8.24 -8.52
C ILE A 323 0.86 -9.72 -8.18
N GLY A 324 1.83 -10.15 -7.39
CA GLY A 324 1.97 -11.54 -6.97
C GLY A 324 2.49 -11.61 -5.55
N VAL A 325 1.84 -12.39 -4.70
CA VAL A 325 2.21 -12.47 -3.27
C VAL A 325 2.33 -13.90 -2.78
N SER A 326 3.34 -14.11 -1.95
CA SER A 326 3.54 -15.27 -1.10
C SER A 326 4.17 -14.84 0.23
N PRO A 327 4.21 -15.72 1.24
CA PRO A 327 4.89 -15.41 2.50
C PRO A 327 6.34 -14.95 2.35
N ASP A 328 7.09 -15.53 1.39
CA ASP A 328 8.53 -15.31 1.20
C ASP A 328 8.90 -14.41 0.02
N VAL A 329 8.02 -14.25 -0.98
CA VAL A 329 8.29 -13.40 -2.15
C VAL A 329 7.05 -12.59 -2.53
N LYS A 330 7.25 -11.31 -2.83
CA LYS A 330 6.21 -10.41 -3.29
C LYS A 330 6.70 -9.60 -4.48
N VAL A 331 5.80 -9.34 -5.41
CA VAL A 331 6.09 -8.67 -6.67
C VAL A 331 5.00 -7.65 -6.94
N ILE A 332 5.42 -6.45 -7.35
CA ILE A 332 4.52 -5.46 -7.94
C ILE A 332 5.20 -4.81 -9.15
N GLN A 333 4.43 -4.60 -10.22
CA GLN A 333 4.82 -3.84 -11.40
C GLN A 333 3.77 -2.81 -11.73
N ALA A 334 4.20 -1.58 -12.03
CA ALA A 334 3.32 -0.52 -12.49
C ALA A 334 4.01 0.41 -13.49
N ASP A 335 3.22 1.08 -14.33
CA ASP A 335 3.66 2.20 -15.16
C ASP A 335 2.79 3.43 -14.97
N CYS A 336 3.34 4.59 -15.31
CA CYS A 336 2.62 5.86 -15.19
C CYS A 336 3.05 6.80 -16.32
N ALA A 337 2.11 7.59 -16.85
CA ALA A 337 2.43 8.73 -17.70
C ALA A 337 2.86 9.94 -16.84
N ALA A 338 3.96 9.78 -16.09
CA ALA A 338 4.40 10.76 -15.09
C ALA A 338 5.01 12.04 -15.71
N TYR A 339 5.51 11.95 -16.94
CA TYR A 339 6.10 13.03 -17.73
C TYR A 339 5.49 13.03 -19.13
N ALA A 340 5.37 14.19 -19.76
CA ALA A 340 4.78 14.30 -21.10
C ALA A 340 5.70 13.72 -22.19
N GLU A 341 7.00 13.81 -21.97
CA GLU A 341 8.08 13.34 -22.82
C GLU A 341 8.45 11.86 -22.61
N ALA A 342 7.88 11.19 -21.62
CA ALA A 342 8.18 9.78 -21.33
C ALA A 342 7.41 8.84 -22.26
N GLU A 343 8.13 8.04 -23.03
CA GLU A 343 7.59 6.90 -23.78
C GLU A 343 7.38 5.68 -22.87
N ASN A 344 8.23 5.54 -21.84
CA ASN A 344 8.13 4.51 -20.82
C ASN A 344 8.55 5.10 -19.47
N TYR A 345 7.78 4.81 -18.43
CA TYR A 345 8.11 5.13 -17.05
C TYR A 345 7.46 4.07 -16.17
N SER A 346 8.21 3.00 -15.91
CA SER A 346 7.70 1.80 -15.24
C SER A 346 8.66 1.29 -14.18
N ARG A 347 8.11 0.67 -13.14
CA ARG A 347 8.88 0.12 -12.03
C ARG A 347 8.38 -1.26 -11.67
N SER A 348 9.32 -2.17 -11.44
CA SER A 348 9.09 -3.53 -10.97
C SER A 348 9.91 -3.74 -9.70
N VAL A 349 9.27 -4.17 -8.62
CA VAL A 349 9.94 -4.45 -7.35
C VAL A 349 9.63 -5.86 -6.91
N VAL A 350 10.69 -6.63 -6.62
CA VAL A 350 10.61 -7.95 -6.01
C VAL A 350 11.13 -7.87 -4.58
N MET A 351 10.25 -8.08 -3.60
CA MET A 351 10.63 -8.20 -2.19
C MET A 351 10.85 -9.67 -1.84
N VAL A 352 12.02 -10.00 -1.28
CA VAL A 352 12.39 -11.37 -0.89
C VAL A 352 12.65 -11.44 0.61
N HIS A 353 12.04 -12.41 1.27
CA HIS A 353 12.19 -12.70 2.69
C HIS A 353 12.20 -14.21 2.92
N ARG A 354 13.26 -14.76 3.51
CA ARG A 354 13.44 -16.22 3.60
C ARG A 354 12.84 -16.84 4.87
N GLY A 355 11.77 -16.23 5.39
CA GLY A 355 11.04 -16.62 6.61
C GLY A 355 11.77 -16.34 7.93
N LYS A 356 13.07 -15.99 7.88
CA LYS A 356 13.89 -15.53 8.99
C LYS A 356 14.89 -14.51 8.45
N GLY A 357 15.29 -13.56 9.30
CA GLY A 357 16.26 -12.52 8.95
C GLY A 357 15.65 -11.39 8.12
N PRO A 358 16.47 -10.39 7.74
CA PRO A 358 16.03 -9.22 6.99
C PRO A 358 15.44 -9.59 5.63
N ALA A 359 14.45 -8.81 5.19
CA ALA A 359 14.01 -8.81 3.81
C ALA A 359 14.91 -7.90 2.95
N TYR A 360 14.93 -8.12 1.65
CA TYR A 360 15.58 -7.20 0.71
C TYR A 360 14.71 -6.99 -0.53
N LEU A 361 14.99 -5.92 -1.27
CA LEU A 361 14.32 -5.56 -2.51
C LEU A 361 15.28 -5.76 -3.69
N VAL A 362 14.76 -6.28 -4.81
CA VAL A 362 15.36 -6.12 -6.14
C VAL A 362 14.45 -5.18 -6.92
N ASP A 363 14.90 -3.95 -7.09
CA ASP A 363 14.18 -2.88 -7.74
C ASP A 363 14.70 -2.69 -9.17
N CYS A 364 13.77 -2.57 -10.12
CA CYS A 364 14.09 -2.31 -11.52
C CYS A 364 13.18 -1.21 -12.06
N PHE A 365 13.75 -0.02 -12.24
CA PHE A 365 13.10 1.13 -12.84
C PHE A 365 13.50 1.25 -14.30
N ARG A 366 12.53 1.36 -15.21
CA ARG A 366 12.76 1.48 -16.65
C ARG A 366 12.15 2.77 -17.14
N VAL A 367 12.94 3.54 -17.88
CA VAL A 367 12.55 4.86 -18.35
C VAL A 367 13.04 5.08 -19.77
N LYS A 368 12.23 5.75 -20.58
CA LYS A 368 12.60 6.17 -21.94
C LYS A 368 11.89 7.48 -22.26
N GLY A 369 12.59 8.42 -22.88
CA GLY A 369 12.12 9.79 -23.14
C GLY A 369 13.04 10.82 -22.46
N GLY A 370 12.81 12.12 -22.69
CA GLY A 370 13.69 13.16 -22.15
C GLY A 370 15.15 13.06 -22.60
N LYS A 371 16.07 13.65 -21.83
CA LYS A 371 17.52 13.67 -22.12
C LYS A 371 18.38 13.09 -21.00
N THR A 372 17.92 13.22 -19.76
CA THR A 372 18.63 12.80 -18.55
C THR A 372 17.68 12.11 -17.59
N HIS A 373 18.17 11.06 -16.94
CA HIS A 373 17.45 10.24 -15.97
C HIS A 373 18.21 10.16 -14.67
N ASP A 374 17.64 10.67 -13.58
CA ASP A 374 18.23 10.63 -12.24
C ASP A 374 17.48 9.65 -11.35
N TYR A 375 18.06 8.49 -11.05
CA TYR A 375 17.54 7.58 -10.03
C TYR A 375 17.84 8.13 -8.64
N ALA A 376 16.80 8.64 -7.97
CA ALA A 376 16.84 9.20 -6.63
C ALA A 376 16.47 8.12 -5.59
N ILE A 377 17.29 8.02 -4.53
CA ILE A 377 17.04 7.09 -3.42
C ILE A 377 17.57 7.67 -2.11
N HIS A 378 16.75 7.63 -1.07
CA HIS A 378 16.98 8.34 0.20
C HIS A 378 16.69 7.42 1.39
N GLY A 379 17.74 6.99 2.08
CA GLY A 379 17.64 6.21 3.33
C GLY A 379 17.52 7.08 4.57
N GLU A 380 16.87 6.56 5.63
CA GLU A 380 16.82 7.25 6.94
C GLU A 380 18.23 7.39 7.54
N GLY A 381 18.50 8.55 8.14
CA GLY A 381 19.78 8.88 8.76
C GLY A 381 20.82 9.50 7.83
N ARG A 382 22.08 9.47 8.25
CA ARG A 382 23.22 10.05 7.50
C ARG A 382 23.86 9.01 6.62
N MET A 383 24.36 9.43 5.46
CA MET A 383 25.10 8.55 4.57
C MET A 383 26.45 8.19 5.21
N SER A 384 26.60 6.94 5.64
CA SER A 384 27.79 6.41 6.32
C SER A 384 28.83 5.86 5.35
N HIS A 385 28.42 5.44 4.15
CA HIS A 385 29.29 5.02 3.07
C HIS A 385 28.86 5.71 1.78
N PHE A 386 29.81 6.43 1.18
CA PHE A 386 29.66 7.05 -0.11
C PHE A 386 30.23 6.11 -1.18
N PRO A 387 29.69 6.11 -2.40
CA PRO A 387 30.35 5.46 -3.54
C PRO A 387 31.79 5.98 -3.64
N ALA A 388 32.77 5.08 -3.76
CA ALA A 388 34.20 5.42 -3.64
C ALA A 388 34.65 6.57 -4.57
N ASP A 389 33.98 6.74 -5.71
CA ASP A 389 34.28 7.76 -6.73
C ASP A 389 33.48 9.06 -6.58
N ALA A 390 32.47 9.12 -5.71
CA ALA A 390 31.51 10.23 -5.58
C ALA A 390 32.07 11.54 -5.00
N LYS A 391 33.38 11.61 -4.69
CA LYS A 391 34.06 12.82 -4.18
C LYS A 391 35.12 13.37 -5.14
N SER A 392 34.98 13.12 -6.44
CA SER A 392 36.02 13.52 -7.40
C SER A 392 35.92 14.99 -7.81
N ARG A 393 34.70 15.56 -7.89
CA ARG A 393 34.51 16.93 -8.40
C ARG A 393 33.30 17.66 -7.83
N ALA A 394 33.51 18.90 -7.37
CA ALA A 394 32.41 19.81 -7.01
C ALA A 394 31.70 20.36 -8.26
N ILE A 395 30.37 20.37 -8.24
CA ILE A 395 29.55 21.00 -9.28
C ILE A 395 28.93 22.30 -8.76
N PRO A 396 29.17 23.45 -9.42
CA PRO A 396 28.49 24.69 -9.05
C PRO A 396 26.97 24.60 -9.31
N LEU A 397 26.16 24.93 -8.28
CA LEU A 397 24.68 24.94 -8.36
C LEU A 397 24.14 25.77 -9.53
N LYS A 398 24.80 26.89 -9.87
CA LYS A 398 24.43 27.76 -10.98
C LYS A 398 24.44 27.08 -12.37
N LYS A 399 24.99 25.87 -12.48
CA LYS A 399 25.01 25.08 -13.72
C LYS A 399 23.80 24.16 -13.87
N ARG A 400 22.92 24.06 -12.86
CA ARG A 400 21.71 23.22 -12.90
C ARG A 400 20.47 24.11 -12.76
N SER A 401 19.54 23.99 -13.69
CA SER A 401 18.32 24.82 -13.75
C SER A 401 17.09 24.18 -13.11
N GLY A 402 17.12 22.88 -12.80
CA GLY A 402 16.02 22.15 -12.16
C GLY A 402 16.00 22.26 -10.63
N PRO A 403 15.03 21.62 -9.94
CA PRO A 403 14.90 21.70 -8.48
C PRO A 403 16.13 21.15 -7.75
N MET A 404 16.93 20.28 -8.38
CA MET A 404 18.23 19.86 -7.84
C MET A 404 19.18 21.05 -7.64
N GLY A 405 19.27 21.96 -8.61
CA GLY A 405 20.10 23.18 -8.51
C GLY A 405 19.54 24.23 -7.54
N LYS A 406 18.29 24.09 -7.11
CA LYS A 406 17.59 24.99 -6.19
C LYS A 406 17.68 24.53 -4.73
N ASP A 407 17.50 23.23 -4.50
CA ASP A 407 17.20 22.68 -3.16
C ASP A 407 18.26 21.74 -2.61
N ILE A 408 19.22 21.31 -3.43
CA ILE A 408 20.33 20.44 -3.03
C ILE A 408 21.62 21.25 -3.13
N GLU A 409 22.31 21.41 -2.01
CA GLU A 409 23.56 22.14 -1.92
C GLU A 409 24.77 21.20 -1.91
N GLN A 410 25.97 21.78 -2.03
CA GLN A 410 27.25 21.06 -1.91
C GLN A 410 27.37 19.84 -2.86
N LEU A 411 26.84 19.97 -4.07
CA LEU A 411 26.85 18.89 -5.06
C LEU A 411 28.27 18.41 -5.38
N GLN A 412 28.48 17.12 -5.23
CA GLN A 412 29.67 16.39 -5.65
C GLN A 412 29.26 15.33 -6.64
N VAL A 413 30.13 15.07 -7.62
CA VAL A 413 29.93 14.04 -8.62
C VAL A 413 31.10 13.10 -8.66
N GLY A 414 30.79 11.83 -8.91
CA GLY A 414 31.70 10.78 -9.33
C GLY A 414 31.20 10.07 -10.58
N GLU A 415 32.09 9.35 -11.24
CA GLU A 415 31.80 8.52 -12.41
C GLU A 415 32.16 7.09 -12.00
N PRO A 416 31.20 6.28 -11.51
CA PRO A 416 31.53 4.96 -11.00
C PRO A 416 31.87 4.00 -12.15
N ASP A 417 32.81 3.09 -11.92
CA ASP A 417 33.03 1.93 -12.80
C ASP A 417 32.43 0.66 -12.17
N GLY A 418 31.46 0.05 -12.86
CA GLY A 418 30.79 -1.17 -12.41
C GLY A 418 29.80 -0.97 -11.25
N VAL A 419 29.66 -2.00 -10.41
CA VAL A 419 28.71 -2.04 -9.30
C VAL A 419 29.20 -1.14 -8.16
N TRP A 420 28.34 -0.26 -7.67
CA TRP A 420 28.64 0.63 -6.56
C TRP A 420 27.54 0.60 -5.51
N SER A 421 27.83 1.11 -4.31
CA SER A 421 26.88 1.10 -3.19
C SER A 421 26.91 2.39 -2.38
N ALA A 422 25.81 2.66 -1.70
CA ALA A 422 25.69 3.69 -0.69
C ALA A 422 24.99 3.13 0.55
N THR A 423 25.32 3.64 1.74
CA THR A 423 24.66 3.25 2.99
C THR A 423 24.21 4.45 3.78
N TRP A 424 23.04 4.34 4.40
CA TRP A 424 22.52 5.29 5.38
C TRP A 424 22.34 4.58 6.68
N THR A 425 22.80 5.19 7.76
CA THR A 425 22.66 4.62 9.11
C THR A 425 21.98 5.65 10.01
N GLU A 426 20.92 5.21 10.67
CA GLU A 426 20.26 5.90 11.77
C GLU A 426 20.28 4.98 12.99
N GLU A 427 20.82 5.48 14.11
CA GLU A 427 21.07 4.68 15.31
C GLU A 427 21.82 3.37 14.99
N GLU A 428 21.18 2.22 15.21
CA GLU A 428 21.71 0.89 14.91
C GLU A 428 21.10 0.27 13.66
N MET A 429 20.36 1.00 12.82
CA MET A 429 19.76 0.45 11.60
C MET A 429 20.43 1.04 10.37
N THR A 430 21.01 0.18 9.53
CA THR A 430 21.63 0.57 8.27
C THR A 430 20.79 0.10 7.09
N MET A 431 20.48 1.01 6.18
CA MET A 431 20.01 0.71 4.83
C MET A 431 21.19 0.76 3.86
N ARG A 432 21.28 -0.22 2.96
CA ARG A 432 22.26 -0.23 1.88
C ARG A 432 21.56 -0.40 0.54
N MET A 433 21.92 0.46 -0.41
CA MET A 433 21.56 0.32 -1.81
C MET A 433 22.80 -0.05 -2.61
N GLN A 434 22.68 -1.06 -3.47
CA GLN A 434 23.70 -1.48 -4.43
C GLN A 434 23.14 -1.29 -5.84
N MET A 435 23.81 -0.49 -6.66
CA MET A 435 23.45 -0.22 -8.06
C MET A 435 24.20 -1.17 -8.97
N LEU A 436 23.46 -1.98 -9.74
CA LEU A 436 24.01 -2.98 -10.65
C LEU A 436 24.05 -2.52 -12.10
N SER A 437 23.15 -1.62 -12.48
CA SER A 437 23.17 -0.99 -13.80
C SER A 437 24.29 0.06 -13.87
N PRO A 438 24.97 0.19 -15.02
CA PRO A 438 25.89 1.30 -15.22
C PRO A 438 25.13 2.62 -15.16
N VAL A 439 25.79 3.65 -14.62
CA VAL A 439 25.32 5.04 -14.61
C VAL A 439 26.48 5.92 -15.06
N ASP A 440 26.19 7.03 -15.74
CA ASP A 440 27.20 7.98 -16.21
C ASP A 440 27.78 8.79 -15.04
N GLU A 441 26.93 9.21 -14.10
CA GLU A 441 27.33 9.99 -12.93
C GLU A 441 26.65 9.48 -11.67
N VAL A 442 27.34 9.61 -10.54
CA VAL A 442 26.73 9.55 -9.21
C VAL A 442 26.88 10.91 -8.55
N ILE A 443 25.75 11.51 -8.21
CA ILE A 443 25.64 12.85 -7.67
C ILE A 443 25.22 12.74 -6.21
N VAL A 444 25.97 13.38 -5.32
CA VAL A 444 25.61 13.51 -3.90
C VAL A 444 25.54 14.97 -3.49
N GLY A 445 24.67 15.29 -2.53
CA GLY A 445 24.57 16.63 -1.98
C GLY A 445 23.77 16.67 -0.69
N GLU A 446 23.59 17.85 -0.13
CA GLU A 446 22.90 18.05 1.14
C GLU A 446 21.74 19.03 0.97
N GLY A 447 20.55 18.69 1.48
CA GLY A 447 19.37 19.56 1.39
C GLY A 447 18.44 19.47 2.61
N PRO A 448 17.36 20.25 2.63
CA PRO A 448 16.36 20.22 3.72
C PRO A 448 15.72 18.85 3.87
N ARG A 449 15.67 18.31 5.09
CA ARG A 449 15.15 16.97 5.40
C ARG A 449 14.23 16.94 6.64
N GLN A 450 13.55 18.05 6.88
CA GLN A 450 12.68 18.21 8.05
C GLN A 450 11.39 17.44 7.78
N ARG A 451 10.89 16.69 8.76
CA ARG A 451 9.67 15.87 8.67
C ARG A 451 8.64 16.21 9.74
N THR A 452 9.05 16.98 10.74
CA THR A 452 8.18 17.51 11.80
C THR A 452 8.58 18.94 12.19
N PRO A 453 7.70 19.71 12.84
CA PRO A 453 8.06 21.02 13.39
C PRO A 453 9.21 21.00 14.42
N ALA A 454 9.49 19.84 15.03
CA ALA A 454 10.63 19.69 15.95
C ALA A 454 11.98 19.58 15.22
N GLU A 455 11.96 19.25 13.92
CA GLU A 455 13.14 19.04 13.08
C GLU A 455 13.49 20.29 12.26
N ILE A 456 13.00 21.47 12.62
CA ILE A 456 13.30 22.71 11.88
C ILE A 456 14.83 22.92 11.81
N GLY A 457 15.32 23.11 10.59
CA GLY A 457 16.75 23.22 10.27
C GLY A 457 17.42 21.90 9.90
N ALA A 458 16.77 20.74 10.06
CA ALA A 458 17.35 19.45 9.72
C ALA A 458 17.74 19.35 8.23
N ARG A 459 18.92 18.78 8.01
CA ARG A 459 19.52 18.55 6.69
C ARG A 459 19.94 17.10 6.54
N GLY A 460 19.85 16.59 5.31
CA GLY A 460 20.26 15.22 5.02
C GLY A 460 20.88 15.07 3.64
N ASP A 461 21.46 13.90 3.46
CA ASP A 461 22.21 13.53 2.26
C ASP A 461 21.27 12.99 1.18
N TYR A 462 21.44 13.50 -0.03
CA TYR A 462 20.71 13.09 -1.23
C TYR A 462 21.67 12.42 -2.20
N LEU A 463 21.20 11.36 -2.86
CA LEU A 463 21.97 10.57 -3.82
C LEU A 463 21.16 10.40 -5.11
N PHE A 464 21.84 10.59 -6.25
CA PHE A 464 21.29 10.37 -7.58
C PHE A 464 22.26 9.57 -8.44
N GLY A 465 21.79 8.51 -9.08
CA GLY A 465 22.50 7.86 -10.20
C GLY A 465 21.96 8.40 -11.52
N ARG A 466 22.79 9.04 -12.32
CA ARG A 466 22.38 9.68 -13.58
C ARG A 466 22.78 8.86 -14.79
N CYS A 467 21.85 8.75 -15.73
CA CYS A 467 22.13 8.35 -17.11
C CYS A 467 21.69 9.42 -18.11
N HIS A 468 22.39 9.51 -19.22
CA HIS A 468 21.97 10.20 -20.42
C HIS A 468 21.16 9.25 -21.31
N GLU A 469 20.08 9.77 -21.88
CA GLU A 469 19.26 8.99 -22.81
C GLU A 469 19.87 8.99 -24.21
N ASP A 470 20.07 7.80 -24.79
CA ASP A 470 20.67 7.59 -26.12
C ASP A 470 19.67 7.09 -27.17
N GLY A 471 18.40 6.91 -26.78
CA GLY A 471 17.29 6.47 -27.62
C GLY A 471 16.81 5.05 -27.31
N ALA A 472 17.57 4.25 -26.56
CA ALA A 472 17.19 2.88 -26.19
C ALA A 472 16.34 2.80 -24.90
N GLY A 473 16.33 3.84 -24.08
CA GLY A 473 15.83 3.82 -22.72
C GLY A 473 16.88 3.34 -21.72
N ASN A 474 16.74 3.79 -20.48
CA ASN A 474 17.60 3.42 -19.36
C ASN A 474 16.88 2.46 -18.40
N SER A 475 17.64 1.56 -17.77
CA SER A 475 17.15 0.66 -16.73
C SER A 475 18.04 0.74 -15.51
N PHE A 476 17.49 1.14 -14.36
CA PHE A 476 18.17 1.16 -13.07
C PHE A 476 17.82 -0.10 -12.30
N VAL A 477 18.79 -0.99 -12.10
CA VAL A 477 18.64 -2.23 -11.34
C VAL A 477 19.39 -2.07 -10.02
N THR A 478 18.67 -2.11 -8.90
CA THR A 478 19.25 -2.00 -7.57
C THR A 478 18.86 -3.17 -6.67
N VAL A 479 19.74 -3.50 -5.72
CA VAL A 479 19.42 -4.36 -4.58
C VAL A 479 19.48 -3.49 -3.32
N ILE A 480 18.37 -3.45 -2.58
CA ILE A 480 18.24 -2.66 -1.34
C ILE A 480 18.06 -3.63 -0.17
N ASP A 481 19.02 -3.63 0.76
CA ASP A 481 18.97 -4.43 1.99
C ASP A 481 19.13 -3.57 3.25
N HIS A 482 18.84 -4.18 4.40
CA HIS A 482 18.98 -3.55 5.70
C HIS A 482 19.55 -4.51 6.73
N TYR A 483 20.21 -3.96 7.74
CA TYR A 483 20.82 -4.73 8.82
C TYR A 483 21.16 -3.83 10.02
N ARG A 484 21.29 -4.44 11.21
CA ARG A 484 21.71 -3.71 12.41
C ARG A 484 23.21 -3.62 12.61
N HIS A 485 23.91 -4.73 12.40
CA HIS A 485 25.35 -4.83 12.68
C HIS A 485 26.14 -5.22 11.43
N HIS A 486 25.69 -6.25 10.73
CA HIS A 486 26.37 -6.78 9.55
C HIS A 486 25.36 -7.14 8.45
N PRO A 487 25.68 -6.88 7.18
CA PRO A 487 24.81 -7.24 6.08
C PRO A 487 24.65 -8.76 5.94
N GLU A 488 23.43 -9.23 5.67
CA GLU A 488 23.21 -10.64 5.29
C GLU A 488 23.67 -10.91 3.85
N ILE A 489 23.51 -9.92 2.96
CA ILE A 489 23.93 -10.01 1.57
C ILE A 489 25.43 -9.74 1.49
N ALA A 490 26.17 -10.73 1.02
CA ALA A 490 27.61 -10.66 0.84
C ALA A 490 28.00 -10.08 -0.53
N GLU A 491 27.24 -10.39 -1.58
CA GLU A 491 27.54 -9.99 -2.95
C GLU A 491 26.27 -9.95 -3.80
N VAL A 492 26.23 -9.02 -4.77
CA VAL A 492 25.20 -8.96 -5.81
C VAL A 492 25.86 -8.89 -7.18
N ALA A 493 25.28 -9.54 -8.18
CA ALA A 493 25.79 -9.53 -9.54
C ALA A 493 24.65 -9.60 -10.56
N SER A 494 24.78 -8.84 -11.65
CA SER A 494 23.92 -8.97 -12.81
C SER A 494 24.24 -10.28 -13.53
N LEU A 495 23.20 -11.00 -13.94
CA LEU A 495 23.34 -12.16 -14.80
C LEU A 495 23.19 -11.73 -16.26
N SER A 496 23.94 -12.38 -17.14
CA SER A 496 23.78 -12.18 -18.58
C SER A 496 22.35 -12.51 -18.98
N LEU A 497 21.75 -11.61 -19.77
CA LEU A 497 20.44 -11.80 -20.37
C LEU A 497 20.61 -12.53 -21.71
N PRO A 498 19.64 -13.35 -22.12
CA PRO A 498 19.59 -13.87 -23.48
C PRO A 498 19.53 -12.73 -24.51
N ASP A 499 20.07 -12.97 -25.71
CA ASP A 499 20.01 -12.01 -26.80
C ASP A 499 18.55 -11.60 -27.09
N ARG A 500 18.33 -10.30 -27.36
CA ARG A 500 17.04 -9.72 -27.80
C ARG A 500 15.94 -9.67 -26.73
N ILE A 501 16.29 -9.70 -25.45
CA ILE A 501 15.34 -9.48 -24.36
C ILE A 501 15.50 -8.07 -23.80
N GLU A 502 14.70 -7.13 -24.30
CA GLU A 502 14.63 -5.76 -23.80
C GLU A 502 13.80 -5.70 -22.51
N GLY A 503 14.25 -4.88 -21.55
CA GLY A 503 13.51 -4.63 -20.32
C GLY A 503 13.48 -5.81 -19.32
N ALA A 504 14.31 -6.83 -19.47
CA ALA A 504 14.51 -7.83 -18.40
C ALA A 504 15.66 -7.44 -17.48
N ALA A 505 15.59 -7.87 -16.23
CA ALA A 505 16.69 -7.83 -15.27
C ALA A 505 16.81 -9.19 -14.60
N ALA A 506 18.04 -9.70 -14.49
CA ALA A 506 18.35 -10.93 -13.79
C ALA A 506 19.52 -10.67 -12.83
N VAL A 507 19.30 -10.95 -11.55
CA VAL A 507 20.24 -10.63 -10.47
C VAL A 507 20.50 -11.88 -9.66
N LYS A 508 21.78 -12.16 -9.40
CA LYS A 508 22.21 -13.13 -8.40
C LYS A 508 22.55 -12.40 -7.10
N VAL A 509 21.89 -12.80 -6.02
CA VAL A 509 22.13 -12.28 -4.67
C VAL A 509 22.77 -13.40 -3.84
N THR A 510 24.02 -13.21 -3.45
CA THR A 510 24.73 -14.13 -2.57
C THR A 510 24.57 -13.68 -1.12
N ARG A 511 23.93 -14.51 -0.32
CA ARG A 511 23.74 -14.31 1.13
C ARG A 511 24.72 -15.17 1.92
N HIS A 512 24.93 -14.83 3.18
CA HIS A 512 25.63 -15.76 4.09
C HIS A 512 24.86 -17.09 4.27
N GLY A 513 23.53 -17.09 4.14
CA GLY A 513 22.70 -18.30 4.24
C GLY A 513 22.60 -19.13 2.96
N GLY A 514 22.87 -18.56 1.78
CA GLY A 514 22.58 -19.18 0.50
C GLY A 514 22.75 -18.22 -0.68
N SER A 515 22.07 -18.49 -1.79
CA SER A 515 22.03 -17.61 -2.95
C SER A 515 20.66 -17.61 -3.58
N ASP A 516 20.25 -16.45 -4.10
CA ASP A 516 19.00 -16.27 -4.82
C ASP A 516 19.29 -15.80 -6.25
N VAL A 517 18.51 -16.30 -7.21
CA VAL A 517 18.44 -15.80 -8.58
C VAL A 517 17.07 -15.16 -8.75
N VAL A 518 17.05 -13.86 -9.01
CA VAL A 518 15.84 -13.06 -9.19
C VAL A 518 15.78 -12.61 -10.65
N ILE A 519 14.75 -13.03 -11.38
CA ILE A 519 14.51 -12.68 -12.78
C ILE A 519 13.20 -11.89 -12.82
N GLN A 520 13.20 -10.73 -13.47
CA GLN A 520 12.00 -9.91 -13.66
C GLN A 520 11.99 -9.20 -15.02
N SER A 521 10.81 -9.11 -15.63
CA SER A 521 10.58 -8.43 -16.91
C SER A 521 9.17 -7.86 -16.97
N ASN A 522 8.96 -6.82 -17.80
CA ASN A 522 7.63 -6.29 -18.11
C ASN A 522 6.89 -7.17 -19.13
N SER A 523 7.63 -7.97 -19.90
CA SER A 523 7.12 -8.85 -20.96
C SER A 523 7.54 -10.30 -20.70
N MET A 524 6.88 -11.24 -21.39
CA MET A 524 7.26 -12.65 -21.33
C MET A 524 8.66 -12.84 -21.90
N VAL A 525 9.56 -13.39 -21.09
CA VAL A 525 10.91 -13.78 -21.50
C VAL A 525 10.98 -15.29 -21.67
N ASP A 526 11.89 -15.78 -22.50
CA ASP A 526 12.26 -17.20 -22.58
C ASP A 526 13.76 -17.30 -22.86
N GLY A 527 14.51 -17.91 -21.94
CA GLY A 527 15.93 -18.17 -22.16
C GLY A 527 16.67 -18.57 -20.89
N THR A 528 17.99 -18.45 -20.96
CA THR A 528 18.92 -18.85 -19.89
C THR A 528 19.41 -17.64 -19.11
N PHE A 529 19.32 -17.70 -17.78
CA PHE A 529 19.72 -16.65 -16.85
C PHE A 529 20.69 -17.24 -15.84
N GLY A 530 21.99 -17.13 -16.09
CA GLY A 530 23.00 -17.82 -15.29
C GLY A 530 22.90 -19.34 -15.46
N ASP A 531 22.56 -20.06 -14.41
CA ASP A 531 22.47 -21.54 -14.38
C ASP A 531 21.03 -22.07 -14.38
N VAL A 532 20.06 -21.22 -14.73
CA VAL A 532 18.64 -21.59 -14.83
C VAL A 532 18.07 -21.21 -16.19
N GLU A 533 17.11 -21.99 -16.68
CA GLU A 533 16.24 -21.61 -17.78
C GLU A 533 14.88 -21.15 -17.24
N PHE A 534 14.35 -20.09 -17.81
CA PHE A 534 13.09 -19.52 -17.39
C PHE A 534 12.30 -19.00 -18.58
N ALA A 535 11.00 -19.30 -18.59
CA ALA A 535 10.03 -18.68 -19.47
C ALA A 535 8.88 -18.09 -18.65
N GLY A 536 8.71 -16.76 -18.67
CA GLY A 536 7.76 -16.05 -17.80
C GLY A 536 8.06 -14.56 -17.63
N LYS A 537 7.39 -13.90 -16.69
CA LYS A 537 7.74 -12.53 -16.27
C LYS A 537 8.64 -12.48 -15.04
N VAL A 538 8.29 -13.19 -13.96
CA VAL A 538 9.06 -13.13 -12.71
C VAL A 538 9.30 -14.51 -12.10
N ALA A 539 10.55 -14.75 -11.69
CA ALA A 539 10.94 -15.90 -10.89
C ALA A 539 11.97 -15.53 -9.82
N VAL A 540 11.84 -16.16 -8.65
CA VAL A 540 12.84 -16.14 -7.60
C VAL A 540 13.21 -17.58 -7.26
N PHE A 541 14.45 -17.95 -7.52
CA PHE A 541 14.97 -19.28 -7.20
C PHE A 541 16.09 -19.19 -6.17
N SER A 542 15.91 -19.87 -5.05
CA SER A 542 16.83 -19.85 -3.92
C SER A 542 17.48 -21.20 -3.69
N ARG A 543 18.78 -21.18 -3.38
CA ARG A 543 19.55 -22.33 -2.88
C ARG A 543 20.19 -21.96 -1.55
N GLU A 544 19.74 -22.58 -0.48
CA GLU A 544 20.37 -22.43 0.84
C GLU A 544 21.71 -23.20 0.88
N ARG A 545 22.64 -22.83 1.77
CA ARG A 545 23.90 -23.59 2.00
C ARG A 545 23.65 -25.05 2.37
N SER A 546 22.52 -25.31 3.01
CA SER A 546 21.99 -26.65 3.30
C SER A 546 21.51 -27.43 2.07
N LYS A 547 21.64 -26.85 0.86
CA LYS A 547 21.11 -27.33 -0.43
C LYS A 547 19.60 -27.38 -0.52
N ARG A 548 18.88 -26.78 0.44
CA ARG A 548 17.43 -26.63 0.38
C ARG A 548 17.07 -25.64 -0.72
N LEU A 549 16.05 -25.99 -1.49
CA LEU A 549 15.60 -25.24 -2.66
C LEU A 549 14.31 -24.46 -2.36
N SER A 550 14.17 -23.31 -3.03
CA SER A 550 12.91 -22.57 -3.07
C SER A 550 12.69 -22.03 -4.47
N LEU A 551 11.45 -22.02 -4.94
CA LEU A 551 11.05 -21.41 -6.20
C LEU A 551 9.74 -20.65 -6.00
N PHE A 552 9.73 -19.40 -6.42
CA PHE A 552 8.52 -18.61 -6.62
C PHE A 552 8.46 -18.20 -8.10
N MET A 553 7.31 -18.36 -8.73
CA MET A 553 7.04 -17.89 -10.09
C MET A 553 5.70 -17.18 -10.10
N VAL A 554 5.62 -16.04 -10.79
CA VAL A 554 4.35 -15.37 -11.12
C VAL A 554 4.34 -15.00 -12.60
N GLU A 555 3.23 -15.28 -13.28
CA GLU A 555 3.13 -15.24 -14.75
C GLU A 555 4.28 -15.98 -15.44
N GLY A 556 4.60 -17.18 -14.92
CA GLY A 556 5.60 -18.07 -15.48
C GLY A 556 4.99 -19.28 -16.17
N ASN A 557 5.67 -19.79 -17.20
CA ASN A 557 5.29 -20.99 -17.93
C ASN A 557 6.26 -22.16 -17.66
N ARG A 558 7.56 -21.87 -17.57
CA ARG A 558 8.61 -22.88 -17.40
C ARG A 558 9.73 -22.35 -16.51
N PHE A 559 10.23 -23.21 -15.65
CA PHE A 559 11.48 -23.03 -14.93
C PHE A 559 12.29 -24.34 -14.97
N GLU A 560 13.59 -24.26 -15.18
CA GLU A 560 14.49 -25.41 -15.15
C GLU A 560 15.85 -25.04 -14.53
N SER A 561 16.33 -25.93 -13.67
CA SER A 561 17.64 -25.91 -13.02
C SER A 561 18.17 -27.34 -12.94
N ASN A 562 19.39 -27.52 -12.46
CA ASN A 562 19.98 -28.86 -12.29
C ASN A 562 19.19 -29.78 -11.34
N GLU A 563 18.45 -29.20 -10.39
CA GLU A 563 17.76 -29.93 -9.33
C GLU A 563 16.23 -29.93 -9.47
N LEU A 564 15.67 -28.92 -10.11
CA LEU A 564 14.24 -28.66 -10.16
C LEU A 564 13.81 -28.19 -11.56
N SER A 565 12.73 -28.76 -12.07
CA SER A 565 12.01 -28.22 -13.22
C SER A 565 10.51 -28.17 -12.94
N VAL A 566 9.89 -27.07 -13.34
CA VAL A 566 8.46 -26.80 -13.17
C VAL A 566 7.88 -26.27 -14.49
N THR A 567 6.72 -26.78 -14.87
CA THR A 567 5.92 -26.28 -16.00
C THR A 567 4.52 -25.96 -15.52
N LEU A 568 3.99 -24.80 -15.89
CA LEU A 568 2.66 -24.34 -15.52
C LEU A 568 1.75 -24.29 -16.74
N ASP A 569 0.46 -24.59 -16.56
CA ASP A 569 -0.55 -24.44 -17.60
C ASP A 569 -0.95 -22.96 -17.77
N GLY A 570 -0.07 -22.19 -18.42
CA GLY A 570 -0.19 -20.75 -18.68
C GLY A 570 0.20 -19.83 -17.51
N GLY A 571 0.41 -18.55 -17.81
CA GLY A 571 0.87 -17.53 -16.85
C GLY A 571 -0.25 -16.78 -16.13
N SER A 572 -1.45 -16.69 -16.71
CA SER A 572 -2.58 -15.90 -16.17
C SER A 572 -3.92 -16.60 -16.44
N VAL A 573 -4.98 -16.08 -15.83
CA VAL A 573 -6.38 -16.24 -16.26
C VAL A 573 -6.90 -14.87 -16.65
N GLU A 574 -7.43 -14.72 -17.84
CA GLU A 574 -7.88 -13.44 -18.39
C GLU A 574 -9.32 -13.56 -18.88
N GLY A 575 -10.08 -12.47 -18.82
CA GLY A 575 -11.44 -12.43 -19.32
C GLY A 575 -12.12 -11.08 -19.10
N GLU A 576 -13.41 -11.03 -19.42
CA GLU A 576 -14.25 -9.85 -19.25
C GLU A 576 -15.08 -9.89 -17.97
N VAL A 577 -15.31 -8.71 -17.39
CA VAL A 577 -16.22 -8.52 -16.26
C VAL A 577 -17.66 -8.36 -16.81
N ALA A 578 -18.47 -9.40 -16.70
CA ALA A 578 -19.83 -9.42 -17.23
C ALA A 578 -20.82 -8.59 -16.40
N SER A 579 -20.67 -8.58 -15.08
CA SER A 579 -21.42 -7.73 -14.15
C SER A 579 -20.72 -7.68 -12.80
N PHE A 580 -21.03 -6.67 -11.98
CA PHE A 580 -20.54 -6.57 -10.61
C PHE A 580 -21.58 -5.93 -9.69
N GLU A 581 -21.53 -6.30 -8.42
CA GLU A 581 -22.34 -5.74 -7.34
C GLU A 581 -21.58 -5.85 -6.02
N GLY A 582 -21.38 -4.71 -5.35
CA GLY A 582 -20.63 -4.65 -4.09
C GLY A 582 -19.24 -5.27 -4.22
N SER A 583 -18.94 -6.29 -3.41
CA SER A 583 -17.64 -7.00 -3.41
C SER A 583 -17.60 -8.20 -4.37
N THR A 584 -18.52 -8.31 -5.32
CA THR A 584 -18.63 -9.46 -6.20
C THR A 584 -18.65 -9.05 -7.66
N PHE A 585 -17.93 -9.78 -8.52
CA PHE A 585 -18.11 -9.69 -9.96
C PHE A 585 -18.31 -11.06 -10.60
N GLN A 586 -18.96 -11.07 -11.77
CA GLN A 586 -19.15 -12.22 -12.63
C GLN A 586 -18.18 -12.12 -13.79
N SER A 587 -17.38 -13.16 -14.01
CA SER A 587 -16.61 -13.32 -15.24
C SER A 587 -17.51 -13.80 -16.39
N ASP A 588 -17.09 -13.48 -17.60
CA ASP A 588 -17.61 -14.03 -18.86
C ASP A 588 -17.55 -15.57 -18.94
N GLY A 589 -16.45 -16.17 -18.45
CA GLY A 589 -16.17 -17.59 -18.45
C GLY A 589 -16.15 -18.23 -17.05
N THR A 590 -16.16 -19.57 -16.99
CA THR A 590 -15.97 -20.28 -15.71
C THR A 590 -14.48 -20.33 -15.36
N ILE A 591 -14.15 -19.92 -14.14
CA ILE A 591 -12.78 -20.00 -13.63
C ILE A 591 -12.56 -21.36 -12.97
N SER A 592 -11.78 -22.19 -13.65
CA SER A 592 -11.36 -23.48 -13.12
C SER A 592 -10.42 -23.30 -11.92
N ASN A 593 -10.46 -24.24 -10.97
CA ASN A 593 -9.57 -24.24 -9.80
C ASN A 593 -9.65 -22.97 -8.93
N GLY A 594 -10.77 -22.27 -8.95
CA GLY A 594 -10.94 -20.99 -8.25
C GLY A 594 -10.60 -21.00 -6.75
N SER A 595 -10.69 -22.16 -6.09
CA SER A 595 -10.24 -22.28 -4.70
C SER A 595 -8.75 -21.95 -4.53
N ALA A 596 -7.87 -22.33 -5.46
CA ALA A 596 -6.43 -22.09 -5.37
C ALA A 596 -6.06 -20.60 -5.51
N LEU A 597 -6.96 -19.77 -6.03
CA LEU A 597 -6.77 -18.33 -6.24
C LEU A 597 -7.05 -17.50 -4.98
N VAL A 598 -7.62 -18.09 -3.94
CA VAL A 598 -7.95 -17.35 -2.70
C VAL A 598 -6.69 -16.81 -2.04
N GLY A 599 -6.73 -15.53 -1.67
CA GLY A 599 -5.61 -14.79 -1.08
C GLY A 599 -4.68 -14.13 -2.09
N GLN A 600 -4.75 -14.54 -3.37
CA GLN A 600 -4.08 -13.86 -4.49
C GLN A 600 -4.83 -12.60 -4.91
N PHE A 601 -4.27 -11.86 -5.85
CA PHE A 601 -4.88 -10.64 -6.40
C PHE A 601 -5.42 -10.87 -7.81
N VAL A 602 -6.53 -10.19 -8.11
CA VAL A 602 -7.03 -9.99 -9.47
C VAL A 602 -6.75 -8.55 -9.87
N GLN A 603 -6.22 -8.35 -11.05
CA GLN A 603 -6.07 -7.05 -11.69
C GLN A 603 -7.32 -6.77 -12.51
N VAL A 604 -7.80 -5.54 -12.48
CA VAL A 604 -9.03 -5.14 -13.17
C VAL A 604 -8.82 -3.81 -13.85
N GLU A 605 -9.20 -3.72 -15.12
CA GLU A 605 -9.34 -2.45 -15.82
C GLU A 605 -10.58 -1.74 -15.29
N ASP A 606 -10.41 -0.58 -14.65
CA ASP A 606 -11.50 0.25 -14.14
C ASP A 606 -11.66 1.50 -15.02
N PRO A 607 -12.63 1.53 -15.95
CA PRO A 607 -12.88 2.68 -16.81
C PRO A 607 -13.33 3.94 -16.07
N GLN A 608 -13.89 3.83 -14.86
CA GLN A 608 -14.31 5.00 -14.09
C GLN A 608 -13.09 5.72 -13.51
N GLN A 609 -12.09 4.96 -13.08
CA GLN A 609 -10.82 5.50 -12.62
C GLN A 609 -9.85 5.78 -13.79
N GLY A 610 -10.02 5.13 -14.93
CA GLY A 610 -9.15 5.27 -16.11
C GLY A 610 -7.80 4.56 -15.96
N CYS A 611 -7.75 3.46 -15.21
CA CYS A 611 -6.51 2.71 -14.96
C CYS A 611 -6.74 1.21 -14.76
N TRP A 612 -5.64 0.46 -14.72
CA TRP A 612 -5.62 -0.89 -14.16
C TRP A 612 -5.35 -0.84 -12.65
N THR A 613 -6.24 -1.45 -11.86
CA THR A 613 -6.15 -1.57 -10.41
C THR A 613 -6.20 -3.04 -9.97
N GLY A 614 -6.26 -3.33 -8.65
CA GLY A 614 -6.22 -4.69 -8.13
C GLY A 614 -7.06 -4.92 -6.88
N TYR A 615 -7.57 -6.14 -6.73
CA TYR A 615 -8.37 -6.55 -5.57
C TYR A 615 -7.91 -7.90 -5.04
N ARG A 616 -7.96 -8.09 -3.73
CA ARG A 616 -7.60 -9.37 -3.11
C ARG A 616 -8.78 -10.35 -3.20
N ILE A 617 -8.53 -11.56 -3.67
CA ILE A 617 -9.56 -12.57 -3.89
C ILE A 617 -9.94 -13.24 -2.57
N LYS A 618 -11.23 -13.15 -2.20
CA LYS A 618 -11.82 -13.84 -1.05
C LYS A 618 -12.32 -15.23 -1.42
N SER A 619 -12.99 -15.38 -2.56
CA SER A 619 -13.47 -16.67 -3.05
C SER A 619 -13.76 -16.63 -4.54
N VAL A 620 -13.67 -17.78 -5.20
CA VAL A 620 -14.08 -17.97 -6.60
C VAL A 620 -14.94 -19.22 -6.70
N GLN A 621 -16.13 -19.10 -7.30
CA GLN A 621 -17.09 -20.18 -7.49
C GLN A 621 -17.70 -20.10 -8.89
N GLY A 622 -17.28 -21.00 -9.79
CA GLY A 622 -17.74 -20.97 -11.17
C GLY A 622 -17.31 -19.68 -11.88
N LYS A 623 -18.28 -18.82 -12.22
CA LYS A 623 -18.04 -17.49 -12.80
C LYS A 623 -17.96 -16.36 -11.77
N GLN A 624 -18.29 -16.64 -10.51
CA GLN A 624 -18.38 -15.61 -9.49
C GLN A 624 -17.04 -15.46 -8.77
N ILE A 625 -16.53 -14.23 -8.71
CA ILE A 625 -15.38 -13.84 -7.90
C ILE A 625 -15.88 -12.88 -6.82
N VAL A 626 -15.54 -13.18 -5.57
CA VAL A 626 -15.77 -12.28 -4.43
C VAL A 626 -14.42 -11.77 -3.97
N VAL A 627 -14.28 -10.46 -3.83
CA VAL A 627 -13.08 -9.81 -3.31
C VAL A 627 -13.18 -9.53 -1.81
N ARG A 628 -12.05 -9.21 -1.20
CA ARG A 628 -11.89 -8.87 0.21
C ARG A 628 -11.52 -7.38 0.34
N ASP A 629 -11.78 -6.82 1.52
CA ASP A 629 -11.36 -5.51 1.99
C ASP A 629 -12.11 -4.32 1.37
N PHE A 630 -12.27 -4.31 0.04
CA PHE A 630 -12.91 -3.21 -0.68
C PHE A 630 -13.92 -3.72 -1.72
N ALA A 631 -15.02 -2.99 -1.88
CA ALA A 631 -16.01 -3.24 -2.92
C ALA A 631 -15.49 -2.81 -4.30
N PHE A 632 -16.02 -3.42 -5.36
CA PHE A 632 -15.75 -3.01 -6.74
C PHE A 632 -16.31 -1.62 -7.02
N ASN A 633 -15.51 -0.84 -7.74
CA ASN A 633 -15.93 0.43 -8.33
C ASN A 633 -16.41 0.26 -9.78
N GLY A 634 -15.63 -0.50 -10.57
CA GLY A 634 -15.89 -0.79 -11.96
C GLY A 634 -14.98 -1.89 -12.48
N GLY A 635 -15.28 -2.39 -13.68
CA GLY A 635 -14.49 -3.42 -14.34
C GLY A 635 -14.96 -3.70 -15.76
N THR A 636 -14.02 -3.76 -16.71
CA THR A 636 -14.27 -4.25 -18.09
C THR A 636 -13.51 -5.53 -18.37
N GLN A 637 -12.22 -5.55 -18.03
CA GLN A 637 -11.33 -6.69 -18.19
C GLN A 637 -10.69 -7.07 -16.86
N TYR A 638 -10.32 -8.34 -16.71
CA TYR A 638 -9.57 -8.80 -15.55
C TYR A 638 -8.43 -9.74 -15.94
N ILE A 639 -7.37 -9.73 -15.13
CA ILE A 639 -6.22 -10.63 -15.21
C ILE A 639 -5.95 -11.17 -13.81
N ILE A 640 -5.87 -12.50 -13.67
CA ILE A 640 -5.45 -13.16 -12.43
C ILE A 640 -4.09 -13.82 -12.69
N PRO A 641 -2.99 -13.24 -12.18
CA PRO A 641 -1.67 -13.84 -12.29
C PRO A 641 -1.64 -15.23 -11.66
N LYS A 642 -1.10 -16.22 -12.38
CA LYS A 642 -0.86 -17.54 -11.82
C LYS A 642 0.45 -17.54 -11.05
N VAL A 643 0.42 -18.14 -9.86
CA VAL A 643 1.53 -18.20 -8.91
C VAL A 643 1.86 -19.65 -8.62
N PHE A 644 3.14 -19.99 -8.71
CA PHE A 644 3.69 -21.24 -8.21
C PHE A 644 4.70 -20.95 -7.11
N ARG A 645 4.63 -21.74 -6.03
CA ARG A 645 5.53 -21.65 -4.89
C ARG A 645 5.95 -23.04 -4.46
N LEU A 646 7.24 -23.22 -4.24
CA LEU A 646 7.82 -24.41 -3.64
C LEU A 646 8.93 -23.97 -2.67
N GLU A 647 8.92 -24.50 -1.46
CA GLU A 647 9.94 -24.24 -0.44
C GLU A 647 10.28 -25.53 0.28
N GLN A 648 11.53 -25.96 0.22
CA GLN A 648 11.99 -27.16 0.89
C GLN A 648 12.22 -26.90 2.39
N VAL A 649 11.42 -27.55 3.24
CA VAL A 649 11.53 -27.41 4.70
C VAL A 649 12.44 -28.48 5.32
N SER A 650 12.55 -29.67 4.70
CA SER A 650 13.47 -30.75 5.09
C SER A 650 13.92 -31.56 3.88
N ASP A 651 14.80 -32.57 4.05
CA ASP A 651 15.33 -33.41 2.96
C ASP A 651 14.24 -33.98 2.04
N ASN A 652 13.07 -34.27 2.59
CA ASN A 652 11.96 -34.89 1.86
C ASN A 652 10.63 -34.14 1.97
N THR A 653 10.58 -32.95 2.54
CA THR A 653 9.32 -32.22 2.77
C THR A 653 9.40 -30.81 2.20
N PHE A 654 8.32 -30.41 1.53
CA PHE A 654 8.18 -29.11 0.87
C PHE A 654 6.84 -28.46 1.22
N ASN A 655 6.84 -27.15 1.49
CA ASN A 655 5.66 -26.33 1.30
C ASN A 655 5.49 -26.13 -0.20
N ILE A 656 4.32 -26.43 -0.75
CA ILE A 656 4.11 -26.28 -2.19
C ILE A 656 2.68 -25.82 -2.47
N SER A 657 2.54 -24.86 -3.37
CA SER A 657 1.26 -24.37 -3.82
C SER A 657 1.32 -23.93 -5.27
N SER A 658 0.19 -24.06 -5.95
CA SER A 658 0.07 -23.59 -7.33
C SER A 658 -1.35 -23.18 -7.59
N THR A 659 -1.53 -22.03 -8.23
CA THR A 659 -2.87 -21.59 -8.68
C THR A 659 -3.34 -22.33 -9.93
N THR A 660 -2.48 -23.12 -10.56
CA THR A 660 -2.78 -23.87 -11.79
C THR A 660 -2.22 -25.28 -11.74
N LYS A 661 -2.65 -26.13 -12.68
CA LYS A 661 -2.05 -27.46 -12.84
C LYS A 661 -0.58 -27.32 -13.22
N SER A 662 0.28 -28.09 -12.56
CA SER A 662 1.73 -27.94 -12.64
C SER A 662 2.42 -29.28 -12.82
N GLY A 663 3.35 -29.36 -13.76
CA GLY A 663 4.29 -30.47 -13.86
C GLY A 663 5.53 -30.16 -13.04
N VAL A 664 5.95 -31.08 -12.16
CA VAL A 664 7.12 -30.89 -11.29
C VAL A 664 8.08 -32.06 -11.45
N ARG A 665 9.37 -31.75 -11.63
CA ARG A 665 10.48 -32.70 -11.69
C ARG A 665 11.53 -32.31 -10.67
N ILE A 666 11.86 -33.21 -9.74
CA ILE A 666 12.83 -32.98 -8.68
C ILE A 666 13.91 -34.07 -8.73
N LYS A 667 15.18 -33.67 -8.75
CA LYS A 667 16.30 -34.59 -8.60
C LYS A 667 16.42 -35.03 -7.14
N CYS A 668 16.14 -36.30 -6.85
CA CYS A 668 16.16 -36.83 -5.50
C CYS A 668 16.31 -38.36 -5.47
N ARG A 669 16.57 -38.91 -4.27
CA ARG A 669 16.65 -40.37 -4.05
C ARG A 669 15.28 -41.05 -3.88
N PHE A 670 14.23 -40.26 -3.70
CA PHE A 670 12.87 -40.74 -3.41
C PHE A 670 12.16 -41.18 -4.69
N LYS A 671 11.18 -42.06 -4.55
CA LYS A 671 10.47 -42.67 -5.70
C LYS A 671 8.99 -42.29 -5.75
N ARG A 672 8.46 -41.75 -4.65
CA ARG A 672 7.05 -41.39 -4.52
C ARG A 672 6.92 -40.00 -3.93
N ALA A 673 5.78 -39.39 -4.22
CA ALA A 673 5.38 -38.10 -3.69
C ALA A 673 3.95 -38.21 -3.17
N VAL A 674 3.71 -37.66 -1.98
CA VAL A 674 2.39 -37.63 -1.34
C VAL A 674 2.09 -36.22 -0.84
N LEU A 675 0.81 -35.87 -0.81
CA LEU A 675 0.33 -34.64 -0.19
C LEU A 675 -0.19 -34.95 1.21
N GLU A 676 0.20 -34.12 2.18
CA GLU A 676 -0.18 -34.22 3.59
C GLU A 676 -0.83 -32.93 4.07
N ARG A 677 -1.92 -33.05 4.83
CA ARG A 677 -2.56 -31.92 5.52
C ARG A 677 -2.59 -32.23 7.01
N LYS A 678 -2.03 -31.34 7.83
CA LYS A 678 -1.94 -31.52 9.29
C LYS A 678 -1.34 -32.88 9.69
N GLY A 679 -0.29 -33.30 8.98
CA GLY A 679 0.42 -34.57 9.20
C GLY A 679 -0.31 -35.84 8.73
N LYS A 680 -1.50 -35.71 8.12
CA LYS A 680 -2.23 -36.84 7.54
C LYS A 680 -2.12 -36.83 6.02
N ARG A 681 -1.79 -37.99 5.43
CA ARG A 681 -1.78 -38.18 3.99
C ARG A 681 -3.18 -37.98 3.42
N ILE A 682 -3.33 -37.08 2.46
CA ILE A 682 -4.60 -36.82 1.77
C ILE A 682 -4.60 -37.33 0.33
N SER A 683 -3.44 -37.41 -0.32
CA SER A 683 -3.33 -37.91 -1.69
C SER A 683 -1.97 -38.53 -1.95
N THR A 684 -1.93 -39.55 -2.81
CA THR A 684 -0.70 -40.09 -3.39
C THR A 684 -0.62 -39.63 -4.83
N LEU A 685 0.43 -38.90 -5.18
CA LEU A 685 0.61 -38.41 -6.55
C LEU A 685 1.08 -39.55 -7.45
N LYS A 686 0.61 -39.55 -8.70
CA LYS A 686 1.12 -40.46 -9.72
C LYS A 686 2.53 -40.01 -10.08
N THR A 687 3.53 -40.80 -9.67
CA THR A 687 4.94 -40.47 -9.87
C THR A 687 5.61 -41.33 -10.94
N ARG A 688 6.61 -40.77 -11.60
CA ARG A 688 7.56 -41.49 -12.45
C ARG A 688 8.97 -41.17 -11.99
N THR A 689 9.81 -42.18 -11.81
CA THR A 689 11.23 -41.99 -11.47
C THR A 689 12.10 -42.51 -12.60
N LYS A 690 12.98 -41.65 -13.15
CA LYS A 690 13.97 -42.04 -14.15
C LYS A 690 15.29 -41.35 -13.84
N GLN A 691 16.39 -42.12 -13.77
CA GLN A 691 17.75 -41.58 -13.56
C GLN A 691 17.88 -40.61 -12.38
N GLY A 692 17.23 -40.91 -11.24
CA GLY A 692 17.28 -40.07 -10.04
C GLY A 692 16.43 -38.80 -10.10
N VAL A 693 15.55 -38.67 -11.09
CA VAL A 693 14.56 -37.59 -11.19
C VAL A 693 13.18 -38.16 -10.92
N LEU A 694 12.50 -37.59 -9.93
CA LEU A 694 11.11 -37.86 -9.60
C LEU A 694 10.22 -36.83 -10.31
N SER A 695 9.25 -37.30 -11.09
CA SER A 695 8.31 -36.46 -11.83
C SER A 695 6.87 -36.75 -11.40
N PHE A 696 6.07 -35.69 -11.23
CA PHE A 696 4.65 -35.79 -10.89
C PHE A 696 3.88 -34.57 -11.37
N GLU A 697 2.56 -34.72 -11.47
CA GLU A 697 1.65 -33.59 -11.69
C GLU A 697 1.05 -33.17 -10.35
N LEU A 698 0.92 -31.86 -10.18
CA LEU A 698 0.28 -31.20 -9.06
C LEU A 698 -0.98 -30.50 -9.58
N GLU A 699 -2.11 -30.82 -8.99
CA GLU A 699 -3.35 -30.06 -9.21
C GLU A 699 -3.26 -28.71 -8.48
N ALA A 700 -4.04 -27.74 -8.93
CA ALA A 700 -4.08 -26.43 -8.30
C ALA A 700 -4.51 -26.52 -6.82
N GLN A 701 -3.79 -25.84 -5.94
CA GLN A 701 -3.97 -25.90 -4.49
C GLN A 701 -3.47 -24.62 -3.82
N ARG A 702 -4.08 -24.25 -2.68
CA ARG A 702 -3.78 -23.01 -1.96
C ARG A 702 -2.40 -23.03 -1.27
N PRO A 703 -1.79 -21.84 -1.03
CA PRO A 703 -0.51 -21.65 -0.31
C PRO A 703 -0.31 -22.47 0.97
N ASP A 704 -1.33 -22.59 1.81
CA ASP A 704 -1.19 -23.15 3.18
C ASP A 704 -1.94 -24.47 3.39
N ASP A 705 -2.38 -25.09 2.30
CA ASP A 705 -3.31 -26.22 2.37
C ASP A 705 -2.63 -27.57 2.61
N VAL A 706 -1.37 -27.72 2.18
CA VAL A 706 -0.71 -29.03 2.07
C VAL A 706 0.82 -28.96 2.07
N LEU A 707 1.43 -29.97 2.65
CA LEU A 707 2.85 -30.30 2.51
C LEU A 707 3.01 -31.39 1.46
N LEU A 708 4.04 -31.29 0.63
CA LEU A 708 4.52 -32.37 -0.23
C LEU A 708 5.60 -33.15 0.50
N ARG A 709 5.39 -34.46 0.66
CA ARG A 709 6.38 -35.38 1.23
C ARG A 709 6.85 -36.37 0.19
N LEU A 710 8.16 -36.50 0.05
CA LEU A 710 8.83 -37.47 -0.80
C LEU A 710 9.14 -38.75 -0.01
N LEU A 711 8.87 -39.91 -0.61
CA LEU A 711 8.98 -41.25 0.00
C LEU A 711 9.83 -42.20 -0.84
#